data_AF-A0A7Y5W357-F1
#
_entry.id   AF-A0A7Y5W357-F1
#
_cell.length_a   1.000
_cell.length_b   1.000
_cell.length_c   1.000
_cell.angle_alpha   90.00
_cell.angle_beta   90.00
_cell.angle_gamma   90.00
#
_symmetry.space_group_name_H-M   'P 1'
#
loop_
_entity.id
_entity.type
_entity.pdbx_description
1 polymer ?
#
loop_
_entity_poly.entity_id
_entity_poly.type
_entity_poly.pdbx_seq_one_letter_code
_entity_poly.pdbx_strand_id
1 'polypeptide(L)'
;MNRGTPREGVREAKGRCDGIADGGAKWRRSWPGARCILNSRRGFTLVELLVVVAIIAVLFSLLLPAVQSARQKARATRIDSRPEAAVREPETDLPSGLRPVLESVNLEMDLASSYHQIDVVVYTRYQVDCTGQLVFRHPGGEEGTNVLLFVPFPEAIVEARDVELKLTGPDQQPHAPSQVLYRREGIYCLCSMDLQRALTAEVRFTALGRERFEYRLPPAEQLRSVAIRLDLRGAESITIPDESLQPTVATNGRLEWEFHNLVSDRRILVLIPEAMAPVARVLFLWRFVAAAVLLFGAGFLYLSEQAVPGQLDRFRLGHFVLLAFTYLLFFIVFTVLEFHGHLGTLASMIVAAVFSLPLLMLHVAAVLGFRFALKRVLPLAALSLGLVLNGVYGGGIRDYVFIGATILVIGYATITFPRWAAKRECHRQETGRDYTAARRSLMETIAQDLGRRVADLKAAGTRAENVVKLLPDAEAPRSRLETAREPVQGLNKEYEEMQKRFSWLPVQGDSQHMGLVTGLRNDAEAFRERVELALEYLRVELKSVEAPASSPEQAREGKTHCAACGQTVPKAPFCAQCGSVQPVLLACPRCGERNVLPVHFFPEGVPSSKELFCIRCGEILTALVRAVRTGVKSPDR
;
A
#
# COMPACT_ATOMS: atom_id res chain seq x y z
N MET A 1 -49.02 45.24 -30.84
CA MET A 1 -49.49 45.44 -29.44
C MET A 1 -48.51 44.70 -28.53
N ASN A 2 -47.49 45.37 -27.99
CA ASN A 2 -47.43 45.95 -26.61
C ASN A 2 -47.78 44.89 -25.55
N ARG A 3 -46.97 44.47 -24.56
CA ARG A 3 -45.89 45.08 -23.74
C ARG A 3 -44.99 43.90 -23.25
N GLY A 4 -43.69 43.97 -23.00
CA GLY A 4 -42.96 44.88 -22.10
C GLY A 4 -42.42 44.08 -20.89
N THR A 5 -41.11 43.83 -20.87
CA THR A 5 -40.24 43.36 -19.74
C THR A 5 -40.27 44.37 -18.56
N PRO A 6 -39.63 44.20 -17.35
CA PRO A 6 -38.33 43.54 -17.07
C PRO A 6 -38.01 43.01 -15.62
N ARG A 7 -36.82 42.39 -15.51
CA ARG A 7 -35.76 42.42 -14.47
C ARG A 7 -36.00 42.38 -12.93
N GLU A 8 -35.06 41.64 -12.32
CA GLU A 8 -34.33 41.87 -11.05
C GLU A 8 -34.97 41.54 -9.69
N GLY A 9 -34.19 40.88 -8.82
CA GLY A 9 -34.53 40.76 -7.40
C GLY A 9 -33.80 39.68 -6.61
N VAL A 10 -32.47 39.72 -6.59
CA VAL A 10 -31.65 39.08 -5.54
C VAL A 10 -32.06 39.67 -4.18
N ARG A 11 -32.40 38.82 -3.20
CA ARG A 11 -32.38 39.21 -1.77
C ARG A 11 -31.80 38.08 -0.93
N GLU A 12 -30.57 38.33 -0.49
CA GLU A 12 -29.99 37.77 0.73
C GLU A 12 -30.88 38.08 1.93
N ALA A 13 -31.11 37.08 2.80
CA ALA A 13 -31.59 37.31 4.15
C ALA A 13 -30.58 36.69 5.14
N LYS A 14 -29.81 37.61 5.70
CA LYS A 14 -28.76 37.47 6.70
C LYS A 14 -29.38 37.35 8.09
N GLY A 15 -28.95 36.32 8.83
CA GLY A 15 -28.71 36.30 10.30
C GLY A 15 -29.84 36.68 11.27
N ARG A 16 -30.18 35.73 12.16
CA ARG A 16 -30.30 36.00 13.60
C ARG A 16 -30.20 34.70 14.42
N CYS A 17 -29.01 34.46 14.97
CA CYS A 17 -28.83 33.65 16.17
C CYS A 17 -28.83 34.63 17.34
N ASP A 18 -29.72 34.44 18.32
CA ASP A 18 -29.61 35.03 19.65
C ASP A 18 -30.48 34.22 20.62
N GLY A 19 -29.94 33.88 21.79
CA GLY A 19 -30.72 33.41 22.93
C GLY A 19 -30.20 32.17 23.67
N ILE A 20 -28.96 32.21 24.16
CA ILE A 20 -28.51 31.39 25.29
C ILE A 20 -29.05 32.05 26.57
N ALA A 21 -29.74 31.29 27.42
CA ALA A 21 -29.87 31.59 28.84
C ALA A 21 -30.01 30.30 29.67
N ASP A 22 -29.13 30.23 30.67
CA ASP A 22 -28.80 29.16 31.59
C ASP A 22 -29.92 28.58 32.45
N GLY A 23 -29.72 27.33 32.87
CA GLY A 23 -30.45 26.68 33.96
C GLY A 23 -29.80 25.36 34.38
N GLY A 24 -28.78 25.45 35.23
CA GLY A 24 -27.96 24.31 35.63
C GLY A 24 -28.68 23.28 36.52
N ALA A 25 -28.37 22.00 36.31
CA ALA A 25 -28.50 20.97 37.34
C ALA A 25 -27.40 19.91 37.13
N LYS A 26 -26.53 19.81 38.14
CA LYS A 26 -25.44 18.85 38.27
C LYS A 26 -25.98 17.42 38.37
N TRP A 27 -25.60 16.55 37.44
CA TRP A 27 -25.56 15.11 37.68
C TRP A 27 -24.24 14.52 37.15
N ARG A 28 -23.43 14.04 38.08
CA ARG A 28 -22.17 13.33 37.87
C ARG A 28 -22.45 11.83 37.79
N ARG A 29 -21.81 11.18 36.81
CA ARG A 29 -21.44 9.72 36.73
C ARG A 29 -22.65 8.78 36.57
N SER A 30 -22.69 7.79 35.67
CA SER A 30 -21.68 7.11 34.87
C SER A 30 -22.37 6.30 33.75
N TRP A 31 -22.10 6.59 32.48
CA TRP A 31 -22.39 5.69 31.35
C TRP A 31 -21.18 5.67 30.42
N PRO A 32 -20.50 4.53 30.22
CA PRO A 32 -19.44 4.40 29.23
C PRO A 32 -20.07 4.13 27.85
N GLY A 33 -19.72 4.94 26.86
CA GLY A 33 -19.85 4.54 25.45
C GLY A 33 -20.96 5.20 24.63
N ALA A 34 -20.99 6.53 24.53
CA ALA A 34 -21.60 7.21 23.39
C ALA A 34 -20.95 8.57 23.14
N ARG A 35 -19.69 8.56 22.66
CA ARG A 35 -19.13 9.71 21.94
C ARG A 35 -19.23 9.41 20.45
N CYS A 36 -20.41 9.64 19.87
CA CYS A 36 -20.49 9.91 18.43
C CYS A 36 -19.97 11.34 18.22
N ILE A 37 -18.64 11.45 18.10
CA ILE A 37 -18.05 12.64 17.50
C ILE A 37 -18.57 12.62 16.06
N LEU A 38 -19.50 13.51 15.74
CA LEU A 38 -19.76 13.98 14.37
C LEU A 38 -18.48 14.69 13.89
N ASN A 39 -17.43 13.92 13.69
CA ASN A 39 -16.29 14.35 12.91
C ASN A 39 -16.68 14.04 11.48
N SER A 40 -17.27 15.01 10.79
CA SER A 40 -17.17 15.09 9.34
C SER A 40 -15.70 15.27 8.99
N ARG A 41 -14.89 14.23 9.21
CA ARG A 41 -13.65 14.08 8.46
C ARG A 41 -14.14 13.83 7.06
N ARG A 42 -14.06 14.87 6.22
CA ARG A 42 -13.95 14.71 4.77
C ARG A 42 -12.85 13.68 4.57
N GLY A 43 -13.25 12.41 4.41
CA GLY A 43 -12.32 11.35 4.09
C GLY A 43 -11.68 11.75 2.79
N PHE A 44 -10.35 11.83 2.78
CA PHE A 44 -9.59 12.05 1.56
C PHE A 44 -10.11 11.05 0.53
N THR A 45 -10.70 11.53 -0.54
CA THR A 45 -11.30 10.64 -1.53
C THR A 45 -10.19 9.78 -2.13
N LEU A 46 -10.51 8.53 -2.50
CA LEU A 46 -9.53 7.64 -3.12
C LEU A 46 -8.88 8.29 -4.36
N VAL A 47 -9.63 9.16 -5.05
CA VAL A 47 -9.15 9.98 -6.16
C VAL A 47 -8.14 11.03 -5.69
N GLU A 48 -8.43 11.77 -4.62
CA GLU A 48 -7.49 12.75 -4.08
C GLU A 48 -6.18 12.10 -3.63
N LEU A 49 -6.22 10.92 -2.98
CA LEU A 49 -5.01 10.20 -2.60
C LEU A 49 -4.22 9.73 -3.82
N LEU A 50 -4.91 9.18 -4.82
CA LEU A 50 -4.31 8.71 -6.06
C LEU A 50 -3.64 9.85 -6.81
N VAL A 51 -4.29 11.02 -6.89
CA VAL A 51 -3.75 12.22 -7.51
C VAL A 51 -2.51 12.72 -6.75
N VAL A 52 -2.55 12.74 -5.42
CA VAL A 52 -1.38 13.16 -4.62
C VAL A 52 -0.20 12.22 -4.82
N VAL A 53 -0.41 10.90 -4.77
CA VAL A 53 0.67 9.93 -5.02
C VAL A 53 1.16 10.01 -6.46
N ALA A 54 0.28 10.25 -7.44
CA ALA A 54 0.65 10.48 -8.84
C ALA A 54 1.50 11.74 -9.00
N ILE A 55 1.13 12.86 -8.37
CA ILE A 55 1.91 14.10 -8.39
C ILE A 55 3.28 13.88 -7.73
N ILE A 56 3.32 13.24 -6.56
CA ILE A 56 4.59 12.94 -5.88
C ILE A 56 5.46 12.03 -6.76
N ALA A 57 4.90 11.01 -7.42
CA ALA A 57 5.63 10.13 -8.33
C ALA A 57 6.18 10.89 -9.55
N VAL A 58 5.40 11.82 -10.12
CA VAL A 58 5.86 12.70 -11.22
C VAL A 58 6.95 13.65 -10.75
N LEU A 59 6.82 14.25 -9.56
CA LEU A 59 7.85 15.11 -8.99
C LEU A 59 9.14 14.32 -8.73
N PHE A 60 9.06 13.12 -8.16
CA PHE A 60 10.21 12.24 -7.96
C PHE A 60 10.85 11.80 -9.29
N SER A 61 10.06 11.53 -10.32
CA SER A 61 10.58 11.12 -11.63
C SER A 61 11.34 12.24 -12.34
N LEU A 62 11.00 13.51 -12.07
CA LEU A 62 11.72 14.70 -12.54
C LEU A 62 12.94 15.06 -11.66
N LEU A 63 12.84 14.87 -10.34
CA LEU A 63 13.92 15.18 -9.39
C LEU A 63 15.11 14.22 -9.49
N LEU A 64 14.87 12.91 -9.65
CA LEU A 64 15.93 11.91 -9.69
C LEU A 64 16.96 12.12 -10.83
N PRO A 65 16.57 12.37 -12.09
CA PRO A 65 17.53 12.64 -13.17
C PRO A 65 18.24 13.98 -12.97
N ALA A 66 17.59 14.98 -12.36
CA ALA A 66 18.24 16.26 -12.05
C ALA A 66 19.36 16.07 -11.02
N VAL A 67 19.15 15.26 -9.99
CA VAL A 67 20.19 14.92 -8.99
C VAL A 67 21.29 14.05 -9.59
N GLN A 68 20.96 13.12 -10.48
CA GLN A 68 21.95 12.29 -11.19
C GLN A 68 22.81 13.13 -12.13
N SER A 69 22.22 14.05 -12.89
CA SER A 69 22.94 15.00 -13.74
C SER A 69 23.84 15.93 -12.91
N ALA A 70 23.35 16.43 -11.76
CA ALA A 70 24.16 17.23 -10.83
C ALA A 70 25.36 16.43 -10.27
N ARG A 71 25.18 15.14 -9.95
CA ARG A 71 26.28 14.26 -9.51
C ARG A 71 27.27 13.95 -10.62
N GLN A 72 26.81 13.73 -11.85
CA GLN A 72 27.67 13.51 -13.01
C GLN A 72 28.48 14.77 -13.32
N LYS A 73 27.86 15.96 -13.29
CA LYS A 73 28.55 17.25 -13.40
C LYS A 73 29.57 17.44 -12.29
N ALA A 74 29.22 17.12 -11.04
CA ALA A 74 30.14 17.19 -9.90
C ALA A 74 31.33 16.21 -10.02
N ARG A 75 31.12 15.00 -10.56
CA ARG A 75 32.20 14.03 -10.85
C ARG A 75 33.08 14.49 -12.01
N ALA A 76 32.49 15.01 -13.08
CA ALA A 76 33.22 15.60 -14.20
C ALA A 76 34.10 16.77 -13.72
N THR A 77 33.54 17.69 -12.93
CA THR A 77 34.34 18.79 -12.34
C THR A 77 35.39 18.29 -11.35
N ARG A 78 35.19 17.17 -10.64
CA ARG A 78 36.20 16.64 -9.70
C ARG A 78 37.40 16.05 -10.43
N ILE A 79 37.21 15.49 -11.63
CA ILE A 79 38.29 14.94 -12.46
C ILE A 79 38.98 16.05 -13.27
N ASP A 80 38.26 17.12 -13.61
CA ASP A 80 38.79 18.31 -14.30
C ASP A 80 39.48 19.32 -13.35
N SER A 81 39.16 19.28 -12.05
CA SER A 81 39.72 20.21 -11.05
C SER A 81 41.11 19.86 -10.52
N ARG A 82 41.84 18.92 -11.13
CA ARG A 82 43.29 18.95 -10.94
C ARG A 82 43.79 20.00 -11.91
N PRO A 83 44.11 21.24 -11.47
CA PRO A 83 44.88 22.11 -12.33
C PRO A 83 46.06 21.29 -12.80
N GLU A 84 46.34 21.41 -14.09
CA GLU A 84 47.56 21.02 -14.77
C GLU A 84 48.77 21.80 -14.21
N ALA A 85 48.81 21.98 -12.89
CA ALA A 85 50.01 22.21 -12.11
C ALA A 85 50.79 20.90 -12.18
N ALA A 86 51.52 20.76 -13.29
CA ALA A 86 52.87 20.24 -13.33
C ALA A 86 53.23 19.37 -12.12
N VAL A 87 52.75 18.13 -12.11
CA VAL A 87 53.67 17.07 -11.70
C VAL A 87 54.60 16.93 -12.90
N ARG A 88 55.57 17.84 -12.98
CA ARG A 88 56.87 17.51 -13.57
C ARG A 88 57.36 16.36 -12.72
N GLU A 89 56.98 15.13 -13.09
CA GLU A 89 57.87 14.02 -12.78
C GLU A 89 59.24 14.45 -13.31
N PRO A 90 60.29 14.35 -12.49
CA PRO A 90 61.60 14.82 -12.87
C PRO A 90 61.94 14.19 -14.23
N GLU A 91 62.19 15.03 -15.23
CA GLU A 91 62.56 14.68 -16.62
C GLU A 91 63.93 13.96 -16.68
N THR A 92 64.35 13.35 -15.57
CA THR A 92 65.73 13.03 -15.21
C THR A 92 66.11 11.59 -15.59
N ASP A 93 65.15 10.76 -16.01
CA ASP A 93 65.39 9.35 -16.39
C ASP A 93 64.98 9.01 -17.85
N LEU A 94 64.56 9.98 -18.66
CA LEU A 94 64.37 9.71 -20.09
C LEU A 94 65.74 9.67 -20.78
N PRO A 95 66.03 8.66 -21.61
CA PRO A 95 67.27 8.62 -22.36
C PRO A 95 67.35 9.82 -23.31
N SER A 96 68.48 10.52 -23.29
CA SER A 96 68.71 11.71 -24.11
C SER A 96 68.82 11.36 -25.59
N GLY A 97 67.91 11.89 -26.41
CA GLY A 97 67.90 11.71 -27.86
C GLY A 97 67.10 12.80 -28.57
N LEU A 98 67.35 12.97 -29.87
CA LEU A 98 66.57 13.89 -30.73
C LEU A 98 65.13 13.37 -30.90
N ARG A 99 64.15 14.27 -30.97
CA ARG A 99 62.75 13.88 -31.22
C ARG A 99 62.51 13.68 -32.71
N PRO A 100 61.97 12.52 -33.16
CA PRO A 100 61.73 12.26 -34.57
C PRO A 100 60.59 13.13 -35.13
N VAL A 101 60.56 13.25 -36.45
CA VAL A 101 59.37 13.72 -37.17
C VAL A 101 58.49 12.52 -37.46
N LEU A 102 57.25 12.52 -36.94
CA LEU A 102 56.27 11.48 -37.22
C LEU A 102 55.59 11.78 -38.58
N GLU A 103 55.77 10.88 -39.55
CA GLU A 103 55.23 11.05 -40.91
C GLU A 103 53.80 10.50 -41.03
N SER A 104 53.56 9.30 -40.52
CA SER A 104 52.25 8.66 -40.58
C SER A 104 51.92 7.77 -39.39
N VAL A 105 50.62 7.63 -39.13
CA VAL A 105 50.05 6.77 -38.08
C VAL A 105 48.97 5.92 -38.72
N ASN A 106 49.11 4.60 -38.65
CA ASN A 106 48.08 3.66 -39.04
C ASN A 106 47.80 2.69 -37.89
N LEU A 107 46.62 2.79 -37.26
CA LEU A 107 46.24 1.98 -36.09
C LEU A 107 44.86 1.36 -36.29
N GLU A 108 44.76 0.07 -36.03
CA GLU A 108 43.51 -0.67 -35.90
C GLU A 108 43.31 -1.06 -34.43
N MET A 109 42.15 -0.71 -33.90
CA MET A 109 41.81 -0.88 -32.49
C MET A 109 40.45 -1.58 -32.36
N ASP A 110 40.43 -2.73 -31.68
CA ASP A 110 39.21 -3.46 -31.33
C ASP A 110 38.90 -3.20 -29.85
N LEU A 111 37.85 -2.42 -29.56
CA LEU A 111 37.44 -2.07 -28.20
C LEU A 111 36.24 -2.90 -27.76
N ALA A 112 36.43 -3.68 -26.70
CA ALA A 112 35.39 -4.39 -25.98
C ALA A 112 35.11 -3.71 -24.64
N SER A 113 33.84 -3.39 -24.38
CA SER A 113 33.41 -2.83 -23.10
C SER A 113 32.72 -3.88 -22.24
N SER A 114 32.96 -3.83 -20.92
CA SER A 114 32.32 -4.69 -19.93
C SER A 114 32.06 -3.91 -18.64
N TYR A 115 31.19 -4.42 -17.77
CA TYR A 115 30.97 -3.84 -16.44
C TYR A 115 31.71 -4.67 -15.39
N HIS A 116 32.24 -4.00 -14.39
CA HIS A 116 32.78 -4.65 -13.21
C HIS A 116 32.06 -4.13 -11.97
N GLN A 117 31.55 -5.05 -11.16
CA GLN A 117 30.89 -4.72 -9.90
C GLN A 117 31.84 -5.01 -8.74
N ILE A 118 31.97 -4.05 -7.82
CA ILE A 118 32.57 -4.26 -6.51
C ILE A 118 31.56 -3.71 -5.50
N ASP A 119 30.99 -4.59 -4.68
CA ASP A 119 29.88 -4.31 -3.76
C ASP A 119 28.67 -3.66 -4.48
N VAL A 120 28.43 -2.37 -4.23
CA VAL A 120 27.31 -1.57 -4.77
C VAL A 120 27.78 -0.64 -5.91
N VAL A 121 29.09 -0.51 -6.12
CA VAL A 121 29.66 0.38 -7.12
C VAL A 121 29.92 -0.40 -8.40
N VAL A 122 29.28 0.02 -9.47
CA VAL A 122 29.53 -0.51 -10.82
C VAL A 122 30.23 0.54 -11.64
N TYR A 123 31.27 0.14 -12.34
CA TYR A 123 32.01 0.99 -13.27
C TYR A 123 32.29 0.24 -14.56
N THR A 124 32.32 1.00 -15.66
CA THR A 124 32.61 0.48 -16.99
C THR A 124 34.12 0.29 -17.13
N ARG A 125 34.52 -0.93 -17.50
CA ARG A 125 35.88 -1.22 -17.96
C ARG A 125 35.85 -1.41 -19.47
N TYR A 126 36.93 -1.03 -20.13
CA TYR A 126 37.16 -1.44 -21.51
C TYR A 126 38.50 -2.12 -21.63
N GLN A 127 38.56 -3.03 -22.58
CA GLN A 127 39.78 -3.60 -23.12
C GLN A 127 39.85 -3.17 -24.58
N VAL A 128 41.01 -2.68 -25.00
CA VAL A 128 41.29 -2.35 -26.40
C VAL A 128 42.51 -3.12 -26.86
N ASP A 129 42.32 -3.90 -27.91
CA ASP A 129 43.40 -4.61 -28.59
C ASP A 129 43.84 -3.72 -29.76
N CYS A 130 45.08 -3.24 -29.72
CA CYS A 130 45.62 -2.32 -30.70
C CYS A 130 46.71 -2.99 -31.53
N THR A 131 46.63 -2.83 -32.84
CA THR A 131 47.65 -3.24 -33.80
C THR A 131 47.87 -2.15 -34.84
N GLY A 132 49.10 -1.84 -35.16
CA GLY A 132 49.36 -0.89 -36.24
C GLY A 132 50.83 -0.52 -36.39
N GLN A 133 51.07 0.52 -37.17
CA GLN A 133 52.41 0.98 -37.51
C GLN A 133 52.51 2.51 -37.51
N LEU A 134 53.63 3.02 -37.02
CA LEU A 134 53.99 4.42 -37.04
C LEU A 134 55.27 4.61 -37.85
N VAL A 135 55.30 5.59 -38.74
CA VAL A 135 56.47 5.86 -39.60
C VAL A 135 57.16 7.14 -39.12
N PHE A 136 58.41 7.01 -38.72
CA PHE A 136 59.23 8.11 -38.21
C PHE A 136 60.32 8.48 -39.21
N ARG A 137 60.71 9.76 -39.22
CA ARG A 137 61.86 10.30 -39.95
C ARG A 137 62.82 11.02 -39.02
N HIS A 138 64.08 11.05 -39.44
CA HIS A 138 65.10 11.79 -38.73
C HIS A 138 64.76 13.30 -38.73
N PRO A 139 64.88 14.00 -37.59
CA PRO A 139 64.54 15.42 -37.46
C PRO A 139 65.56 16.40 -38.10
N GLY A 140 66.47 15.91 -38.93
CA GLY A 140 67.71 16.60 -39.32
C GLY A 140 68.77 16.64 -38.19
N GLY A 141 70.05 16.79 -38.54
CA GLY A 141 71.16 16.80 -37.58
C GLY A 141 72.41 16.07 -38.08
N GLU A 142 73.34 15.75 -37.17
CA GLU A 142 74.51 14.93 -37.47
C GLU A 142 74.13 13.44 -37.53
N GLU A 143 74.63 12.73 -38.56
CA GLU A 143 74.46 11.29 -38.71
C GLU A 143 75.02 10.53 -37.50
N GLY A 144 74.25 9.54 -37.01
CA GLY A 144 74.64 8.73 -35.85
C GLY A 144 74.17 9.26 -34.50
N THR A 145 73.44 10.39 -34.47
CA THR A 145 72.78 10.86 -33.24
C THR A 145 71.61 9.96 -32.89
N ASN A 146 71.49 9.56 -31.62
CA ASN A 146 70.38 8.74 -31.16
C ASN A 146 69.05 9.52 -31.20
N VAL A 147 68.04 8.89 -31.78
CA VAL A 147 66.67 9.42 -31.87
C VAL A 147 65.81 8.70 -30.86
N LEU A 148 65.01 9.46 -30.09
CA LEU A 148 64.08 8.94 -29.11
C LEU A 148 62.67 8.85 -29.70
N LEU A 149 62.28 7.66 -30.12
CA LEU A 149 60.92 7.36 -30.55
C LEU A 149 60.00 7.24 -29.34
N PHE A 150 58.78 7.75 -29.48
CA PHE A 150 57.73 7.58 -28.48
C PHE A 150 56.47 7.04 -29.15
N VAL A 151 56.01 5.87 -28.71
CA VAL A 151 54.76 5.25 -29.14
C VAL A 151 53.78 5.31 -27.95
N PRO A 152 52.77 6.19 -27.97
CA PRO A 152 51.87 6.38 -26.84
C PRO A 152 50.88 5.23 -26.71
N PHE A 153 50.59 4.86 -25.46
CA PHE A 153 49.39 4.08 -25.12
C PHE A 153 48.19 5.03 -24.93
N PRO A 154 46.96 4.50 -24.95
CA PRO A 154 45.79 5.28 -24.55
C PRO A 154 45.96 5.85 -23.14
N GLU A 155 45.48 7.06 -22.92
CA GLU A 155 45.49 7.71 -21.61
C GLU A 155 44.46 7.08 -20.67
N ALA A 156 44.63 7.32 -19.37
CA ALA A 156 43.75 6.78 -18.32
C ALA A 156 43.64 5.24 -18.28
N ILE A 157 44.58 4.51 -18.90
CA ILE A 157 44.66 3.06 -18.77
C ILE A 157 45.12 2.65 -17.37
N VAL A 158 44.55 1.58 -16.86
CA VAL A 158 44.97 0.90 -15.63
C VAL A 158 46.19 0.01 -15.91
N GLU A 159 46.22 -0.63 -17.08
CA GLU A 159 47.23 -1.63 -17.42
C GLU A 159 47.38 -1.77 -18.95
N ALA A 160 48.60 -2.11 -19.41
CA ALA A 160 48.89 -2.56 -20.77
C ALA A 160 49.55 -3.96 -20.71
N ARG A 161 49.13 -4.86 -21.58
CA ARG A 161 49.57 -6.27 -21.68
C ARG A 161 49.91 -6.61 -23.13
N ASP A 162 50.59 -7.74 -23.33
CA ASP A 162 50.94 -8.27 -24.65
C ASP A 162 51.60 -7.22 -25.56
N VAL A 163 52.48 -6.40 -24.97
CA VAL A 163 53.14 -5.29 -25.64
C VAL A 163 54.29 -5.84 -26.48
N GLU A 164 54.18 -5.66 -27.79
CA GLU A 164 55.22 -5.98 -28.77
C GLU A 164 55.56 -4.73 -29.58
N LEU A 165 56.86 -4.47 -29.75
CA LEU A 165 57.39 -3.43 -30.63
C LEU A 165 58.40 -4.06 -31.59
N LYS A 166 58.20 -3.88 -32.89
CA LYS A 166 59.16 -4.24 -33.93
C LYS A 166 59.53 -3.00 -34.71
N LEU A 167 60.83 -2.75 -34.82
CA LEU A 167 61.35 -1.67 -35.65
C LEU A 167 61.88 -2.25 -36.95
N THR A 168 61.49 -1.63 -38.05
CA THR A 168 61.83 -2.06 -39.39
C THR A 168 62.41 -0.89 -40.16
N GLY A 169 63.57 -1.08 -40.78
CA GLY A 169 64.19 -0.09 -41.67
C GLY A 169 63.49 0.01 -43.04
N PRO A 170 63.97 0.91 -43.92
CA PRO A 170 63.38 1.10 -45.25
C PRO A 170 63.43 -0.16 -46.15
N ASP A 171 64.40 -1.05 -45.92
CA ASP A 171 64.60 -2.29 -46.69
C ASP A 171 63.87 -3.51 -46.07
N GLN A 172 62.86 -3.28 -45.20
CA GLN A 172 62.17 -4.31 -44.41
C GLN A 172 63.07 -5.15 -43.48
N GLN A 173 64.31 -4.69 -43.25
CA GLN A 173 65.23 -5.36 -42.34
C GLN A 173 64.94 -5.00 -40.88
N PRO A 174 65.00 -5.97 -39.94
CA PRO A 174 64.83 -5.71 -38.52
C PRO A 174 65.88 -4.71 -38.03
N HIS A 175 65.44 -3.63 -37.43
CA HIS A 175 66.31 -2.63 -36.81
C HIS A 175 66.32 -2.84 -35.30
N ALA A 176 67.48 -3.19 -34.74
CA ALA A 176 67.58 -3.44 -33.31
C ALA A 176 67.68 -2.11 -32.53
N PRO A 177 66.77 -1.83 -31.58
CA PRO A 177 66.85 -0.62 -30.78
C PRO A 177 68.03 -0.69 -29.79
N SER A 178 68.66 0.46 -29.53
CA SER A 178 69.75 0.60 -28.56
C SER A 178 69.24 0.46 -27.13
N GLN A 179 68.06 1.00 -26.84
CA GLN A 179 67.41 0.90 -25.54
C GLN A 179 65.90 1.01 -25.71
N VAL A 180 65.13 0.16 -25.02
CA VAL A 180 63.67 0.25 -24.97
C VAL A 180 63.23 0.38 -23.52
N LEU A 181 62.41 1.38 -23.23
CA LEU A 181 61.84 1.64 -21.92
C LEU A 181 60.32 1.63 -22.01
N TYR A 182 59.70 0.67 -21.34
CA TYR A 182 58.25 0.53 -21.26
C TYR A 182 57.75 1.29 -20.04
N ARG A 183 56.88 2.29 -20.25
CA ARG A 183 56.20 3.04 -19.19
C ARG A 183 54.69 2.95 -19.36
N ARG A 184 53.94 3.44 -18.36
CA ARG A 184 52.47 3.50 -18.41
C ARG A 184 51.94 4.40 -19.54
N GLU A 185 52.70 5.43 -19.91
CA GLU A 185 52.35 6.38 -20.98
C GLU A 185 52.56 5.82 -22.38
N GLY A 186 53.43 4.82 -22.54
CA GLY A 186 53.86 4.35 -23.84
C GLY A 186 55.24 3.69 -23.83
N ILE A 187 55.75 3.47 -25.03
CA ILE A 187 57.05 2.84 -25.28
C ILE A 187 58.02 3.92 -25.73
N TYR A 188 59.10 4.10 -24.98
CA TYR A 188 60.23 4.93 -25.36
C TYR A 188 61.30 4.05 -25.98
N CYS A 189 61.77 4.40 -27.17
CA CYS A 189 62.71 3.59 -27.91
C CYS A 189 63.84 4.45 -28.47
N LEU A 190 65.07 4.16 -28.07
CA LEU A 190 66.26 4.83 -28.55
C LEU A 190 66.86 4.03 -29.72
N CYS A 191 67.05 4.65 -30.86
CA CYS A 191 67.65 4.02 -32.04
C CYS A 191 68.49 5.01 -32.86
N SER A 192 69.45 4.50 -33.62
CA SER A 192 70.15 5.26 -34.64
C SER A 192 69.32 5.28 -35.93
N MET A 193 69.20 6.44 -36.56
CA MET A 193 68.40 6.62 -37.77
C MET A 193 69.19 7.40 -38.81
N ASP A 194 69.14 6.99 -40.08
CA ASP A 194 69.83 7.69 -41.17
C ASP A 194 69.03 8.94 -41.59
N LEU A 195 69.73 10.00 -42.02
CA LEU A 195 69.12 11.32 -42.33
C LEU A 195 68.02 11.28 -43.41
N GLN A 196 68.03 10.30 -44.31
CA GLN A 196 67.09 10.22 -45.43
C GLN A 196 66.13 9.02 -45.40
N ARG A 197 66.26 8.14 -44.40
CA ARG A 197 65.50 6.88 -44.35
C ARG A 197 64.42 6.95 -43.28
N ALA A 198 63.24 6.46 -43.62
CA ALA A 198 62.14 6.34 -42.67
C ALA A 198 62.29 5.03 -41.88
N LEU A 199 61.90 5.07 -40.61
CA LEU A 199 61.87 3.92 -39.72
C LEU A 199 60.42 3.61 -39.38
N THR A 200 60.01 2.36 -39.55
CA THR A 200 58.65 1.90 -39.24
C THR A 200 58.65 1.19 -37.91
N ALA A 201 57.77 1.62 -37.00
CA ALA A 201 57.51 0.97 -35.73
C ALA A 201 56.17 0.26 -35.78
N GLU A 202 56.20 -1.07 -35.87
CA GLU A 202 55.02 -1.91 -35.71
C GLU A 202 54.77 -2.16 -34.23
N VAL A 203 53.56 -1.88 -33.78
CA VAL A 203 53.16 -2.00 -32.38
C VAL A 203 51.93 -2.89 -32.25
N ARG A 204 51.96 -3.75 -31.23
CA ARG A 204 50.81 -4.53 -30.78
C ARG A 204 50.72 -4.43 -29.26
N PHE A 205 49.54 -4.13 -28.73
CA PHE A 205 49.32 -4.16 -27.29
C PHE A 205 47.83 -4.29 -26.96
N THR A 206 47.56 -4.78 -25.75
CA THR A 206 46.23 -4.83 -25.14
C THR A 206 46.19 -3.85 -23.99
N ALA A 207 45.31 -2.84 -24.02
CA ALA A 207 45.18 -1.87 -22.94
C ALA A 207 43.83 -1.98 -22.22
N LEU A 208 43.85 -1.87 -20.90
CA LEU A 208 42.68 -1.89 -20.04
C LEU A 208 42.46 -0.52 -19.41
N GLY A 209 41.31 0.10 -19.66
CA GLY A 209 40.96 1.40 -19.10
C GLY A 209 39.57 1.44 -18.44
N ARG A 210 39.15 2.64 -18.03
CA ARG A 210 37.87 2.88 -17.33
C ARG A 210 37.17 4.10 -17.89
N GLU A 211 35.84 4.02 -17.97
CA GLU A 211 34.88 5.11 -18.27
C GLU A 211 35.00 5.81 -19.64
N ARG A 212 36.20 6.18 -20.08
CA ARG A 212 36.45 6.89 -21.35
C ARG A 212 37.70 6.33 -22.04
N PHE A 213 37.65 6.23 -23.35
CA PHE A 213 38.82 5.95 -24.17
C PHE A 213 39.41 7.28 -24.64
N GLU A 214 40.71 7.48 -24.40
CA GLU A 214 41.42 8.70 -24.75
C GLU A 214 42.75 8.32 -25.41
N TYR A 215 42.98 8.77 -26.63
CA TYR A 215 44.22 8.54 -27.36
C TYR A 215 44.79 9.88 -27.85
N ARG A 216 46.01 10.20 -27.38
CA ARG A 216 46.73 11.40 -27.81
C ARG A 216 47.67 11.03 -28.95
N LEU A 217 47.47 11.68 -30.09
CA LEU A 217 48.42 11.59 -31.20
C LEU A 217 49.79 12.12 -30.74
N PRO A 218 50.91 11.48 -31.12
CA PRO A 218 52.23 11.99 -30.76
C PRO A 218 52.40 13.43 -31.27
N PRO A 219 53.09 14.30 -30.52
CA PRO A 219 53.28 15.69 -30.94
C PRO A 219 54.06 15.73 -32.25
N ALA A 220 53.45 16.28 -33.30
CA ALA A 220 54.05 16.46 -34.61
C ALA A 220 53.61 17.81 -35.19
N GLU A 221 54.51 18.52 -35.87
CA GLU A 221 54.17 19.78 -36.55
C GLU A 221 53.15 19.55 -37.69
N GLN A 222 53.28 18.40 -38.38
CA GLN A 222 52.37 18.00 -39.45
C GLN A 222 52.41 16.48 -39.64
N LEU A 223 51.24 15.83 -39.58
CA LEU A 223 51.07 14.41 -39.87
C LEU A 223 50.60 14.23 -41.32
N ARG A 224 51.41 13.62 -42.19
CA ARG A 224 51.06 13.48 -43.62
C ARG A 224 49.86 12.55 -43.83
N SER A 225 49.80 11.46 -43.08
CA SER A 225 48.70 10.49 -43.17
C SER A 225 48.35 9.94 -41.79
N VAL A 226 47.07 10.08 -41.40
CA VAL A 226 46.53 9.51 -40.17
C VAL A 226 45.37 8.62 -40.56
N ALA A 227 45.48 7.33 -40.24
CA ALA A 227 44.43 6.33 -40.42
C ALA A 227 44.24 5.59 -39.09
N ILE A 228 43.16 5.87 -38.37
CA ILE A 228 42.85 5.18 -37.12
C ILE A 228 41.45 4.59 -37.25
N ARG A 229 41.34 3.26 -37.08
CA ARG A 229 40.06 2.56 -37.02
C ARG A 229 39.82 2.05 -35.61
N LEU A 230 38.66 2.38 -35.05
CA LEU A 230 38.20 1.90 -33.76
C LEU A 230 36.87 1.14 -33.95
N ASP A 231 36.93 -0.18 -33.85
CA ASP A 231 35.76 -1.05 -33.87
C ASP A 231 35.28 -1.28 -32.43
N LEU A 232 34.00 -1.02 -32.17
CA LEU A 232 33.37 -1.01 -30.86
C LEU A 232 32.40 -2.18 -30.74
N ARG A 233 32.77 -3.18 -29.93
CA ARG A 233 31.95 -4.37 -29.69
C ARG A 233 31.08 -4.15 -28.45
N GLY A 234 29.77 -4.03 -28.66
CA GLY A 234 28.75 -4.01 -27.59
C GLY A 234 28.29 -2.63 -27.09
N ALA A 235 28.66 -1.52 -27.75
CA ALA A 235 28.18 -0.19 -27.40
C ALA A 235 27.08 0.28 -28.37
N GLU A 236 25.83 0.41 -27.90
CA GLU A 236 24.67 0.83 -28.74
C GLU A 236 24.60 2.35 -28.98
N SER A 237 25.24 3.17 -28.14
CA SER A 237 25.24 4.64 -28.27
C SER A 237 26.57 5.24 -27.86
N ILE A 238 27.38 5.68 -28.82
CA ILE A 238 28.70 6.26 -28.58
C ILE A 238 28.57 7.79 -28.56
N THR A 239 29.21 8.45 -27.58
CA THR A 239 29.23 9.93 -27.52
C THR A 239 30.66 10.41 -27.71
N ILE A 240 30.86 11.30 -28.70
CA ILE A 240 32.14 11.93 -29.00
C ILE A 240 32.01 13.41 -28.65
N PRO A 241 32.72 13.91 -27.62
CA PRO A 241 32.66 15.32 -27.25
C PRO A 241 33.21 16.25 -28.34
N ASP A 242 32.74 17.50 -28.40
CA ASP A 242 33.16 18.49 -29.42
C ASP A 242 34.65 18.86 -29.32
N GLU A 243 35.24 18.68 -28.14
CA GLU A 243 36.68 18.85 -27.86
C GLU A 243 37.56 17.73 -28.46
N SER A 244 36.96 16.59 -28.82
CA SER A 244 37.65 15.49 -29.48
C SER A 244 38.00 15.82 -30.94
N LEU A 245 39.03 15.17 -31.47
CA LEU A 245 39.20 15.02 -32.90
C LEU A 245 38.02 14.21 -33.45
N GLN A 246 37.23 14.81 -34.36
CA GLN A 246 36.01 14.20 -34.89
C GLN A 246 36.36 13.13 -35.92
N PRO A 247 35.66 11.98 -35.94
CA PRO A 247 35.88 10.93 -36.93
C PRO A 247 35.39 11.35 -38.32
N THR A 248 36.07 10.86 -39.36
CA THR A 248 35.68 11.02 -40.77
C THR A 248 34.45 10.15 -41.08
N VAL A 249 34.37 8.96 -40.47
CA VAL A 249 33.21 8.05 -40.56
C VAL A 249 32.80 7.63 -39.15
N ALA A 250 31.53 7.85 -38.82
CA ALA A 250 30.93 7.40 -37.57
C ALA A 250 29.69 6.54 -37.88
N THR A 251 29.83 5.22 -37.75
CA THR A 251 28.72 4.27 -37.86
C THR A 251 28.49 3.60 -36.50
N ASN A 252 27.32 2.99 -36.28
CA ASN A 252 27.03 2.22 -35.07
C ASN A 252 28.07 1.11 -34.87
N GLY A 253 29.03 1.35 -33.98
CA GLY A 253 30.08 0.39 -33.64
C GLY A 253 31.38 0.49 -34.44
N ARG A 254 31.54 1.47 -35.34
CA ARG A 254 32.81 1.70 -36.06
C ARG A 254 33.09 3.19 -36.21
N LEU A 255 34.26 3.62 -35.76
CA LEU A 255 34.77 4.98 -35.91
C LEU A 255 36.06 4.96 -36.71
N GLU A 256 36.15 5.82 -37.72
CA GLU A 256 37.35 5.93 -38.55
C GLU A 256 37.80 7.39 -38.63
N TRP A 257 39.09 7.63 -38.40
CA TRP A 257 39.77 8.89 -38.63
C TRP A 257 40.73 8.70 -39.78
N GLU A 258 40.40 9.27 -40.94
CA GLU A 258 41.26 9.26 -42.12
C GLU A 258 41.52 10.72 -42.53
N PHE A 259 42.76 11.16 -42.36
CA PHE A 259 43.19 12.53 -42.66
C PHE A 259 44.49 12.54 -43.44
N HIS A 260 44.60 13.52 -44.34
CA HIS A 260 45.83 13.85 -45.04
C HIS A 260 46.32 15.22 -44.56
N ASN A 261 47.60 15.34 -44.22
CA ASN A 261 48.25 16.58 -43.75
C ASN A 261 47.57 17.20 -42.52
N LEU A 262 47.28 16.39 -41.49
CA LEU A 262 46.63 16.82 -40.26
C LEU A 262 47.56 17.67 -39.39
N VAL A 263 47.06 18.82 -38.93
CA VAL A 263 47.67 19.67 -37.92
C VAL A 263 46.65 19.86 -36.81
N SER A 264 46.83 19.15 -35.69
CA SER A 264 45.88 19.15 -34.57
C SER A 264 46.58 18.80 -33.26
N ASP A 265 46.22 19.49 -32.19
CA ASP A 265 46.55 19.18 -30.80
C ASP A 265 45.43 18.39 -30.09
N ARG A 266 44.27 18.26 -30.74
CA ARG A 266 43.10 17.54 -30.20
C ARG A 266 43.38 16.05 -30.03
N ARG A 267 42.84 15.49 -28.95
CA ARG A 267 42.90 14.07 -28.61
C ARG A 267 41.69 13.35 -29.20
N ILE A 268 41.82 12.06 -29.45
CA ILE A 268 40.68 11.20 -29.76
C ILE A 268 40.05 10.79 -28.43
N LEU A 269 38.88 11.33 -28.13
CA LEU A 269 38.13 11.08 -26.90
C LEU A 269 36.79 10.42 -27.25
N VAL A 270 36.58 9.21 -26.73
CA VAL A 270 35.35 8.44 -26.91
C VAL A 270 34.78 8.12 -25.54
N LEU A 271 33.63 8.70 -25.22
CA LEU A 271 32.89 8.39 -24.00
C LEU A 271 32.17 7.06 -24.19
N ILE A 272 32.60 6.05 -23.47
CA ILE A 272 31.99 4.72 -23.50
C ILE A 272 30.74 4.82 -22.62
N PRO A 273 29.52 4.63 -23.17
CA PRO A 273 28.31 4.72 -22.37
C PRO A 273 28.40 3.73 -21.20
N GLU A 274 27.85 4.11 -20.04
CA GLU A 274 27.62 3.16 -18.96
C GLU A 274 26.77 2.01 -19.53
N ALA A 275 27.37 0.85 -19.77
CA ALA A 275 26.61 -0.37 -19.96
C ALA A 275 25.76 -0.50 -18.70
N MET A 276 24.44 -0.30 -18.80
CA MET A 276 23.59 -0.27 -17.62
C MET A 276 23.76 -1.59 -16.86
N ALA A 277 24.47 -1.51 -15.74
CA ALA A 277 24.65 -2.61 -14.83
C ALA A 277 23.29 -3.20 -14.45
N PRO A 278 23.21 -4.49 -14.09
CA PRO A 278 21.97 -5.08 -13.56
C PRO A 278 21.35 -4.20 -12.46
N VAL A 279 22.19 -3.65 -11.58
CA VAL A 279 21.79 -2.69 -10.52
C VAL A 279 21.20 -1.40 -11.09
N ALA A 280 21.79 -0.82 -12.13
CA ALA A 280 21.28 0.39 -12.78
C ALA A 280 19.94 0.14 -13.48
N ARG A 281 19.78 -1.02 -14.13
CA ARG A 281 18.50 -1.45 -14.74
C ARG A 281 17.41 -1.63 -13.70
N VAL A 282 17.73 -2.25 -12.56
CA VAL A 282 16.81 -2.40 -11.43
C VAL A 282 16.43 -1.03 -10.84
N LEU A 283 17.38 -0.14 -10.59
CA LEU A 283 17.08 1.22 -10.10
C LEU A 283 16.21 1.99 -11.09
N PHE A 284 16.46 1.82 -12.39
CA PHE A 284 15.65 2.40 -13.45
C PHE A 284 14.23 1.79 -13.47
N LEU A 285 14.10 0.48 -13.32
CA LEU A 285 12.82 -0.24 -13.20
C LEU A 285 11.96 0.31 -12.07
N TRP A 286 12.55 0.55 -10.89
CA TRP A 286 11.85 1.09 -9.72
C TRP A 286 11.23 2.47 -9.96
N ARG A 287 11.73 3.26 -10.93
CA ARG A 287 11.11 4.53 -11.34
C ARG A 287 9.75 4.33 -12.00
N PHE A 288 9.54 3.20 -12.66
CA PHE A 288 8.29 2.88 -13.38
C PHE A 288 7.30 2.08 -12.52
N VAL A 289 7.72 1.54 -11.36
CA VAL A 289 6.86 0.73 -10.48
C VAL A 289 5.61 1.49 -10.04
N ALA A 290 5.75 2.77 -9.68
CA ALA A 290 4.59 3.58 -9.29
C ALA A 290 3.58 3.73 -10.45
N ALA A 291 4.07 3.98 -11.66
CA ALA A 291 3.23 4.04 -12.86
C ALA A 291 2.59 2.67 -13.17
N ALA A 292 3.32 1.58 -12.96
CA ALA A 292 2.81 0.21 -13.12
C ALA A 292 1.64 -0.08 -12.18
N VAL A 293 1.80 0.25 -10.90
CA VAL A 293 0.75 0.07 -9.87
C VAL A 293 -0.46 0.93 -10.19
N LEU A 294 -0.27 2.18 -10.64
CA LEU A 294 -1.37 3.05 -11.06
C LEU A 294 -2.10 2.51 -12.29
N LEU A 295 -1.37 2.07 -13.31
CA LEU A 295 -1.96 1.50 -14.53
C LEU A 295 -2.73 0.21 -14.24
N PHE A 296 -2.12 -0.70 -13.48
CA PHE A 296 -2.75 -1.95 -13.06
C PHE A 296 -3.97 -1.67 -12.17
N GLY A 297 -3.84 -0.79 -11.18
CA GLY A 297 -4.91 -0.43 -10.25
C GLY A 297 -6.10 0.22 -10.96
N ALA A 298 -5.85 1.22 -11.81
CA ALA A 298 -6.91 1.87 -12.60
C ALA A 298 -7.57 0.90 -13.58
N GLY A 299 -6.79 0.06 -14.26
CA GLY A 299 -7.31 -0.99 -15.14
C GLY A 299 -8.14 -2.02 -14.38
N PHE A 300 -7.69 -2.44 -13.20
CA PHE A 300 -8.42 -3.37 -12.34
C PHE A 300 -9.75 -2.77 -11.91
N LEU A 301 -9.76 -1.52 -11.44
CA LEU A 301 -10.97 -0.80 -11.06
C LEU A 301 -11.96 -0.73 -12.23
N TYR A 302 -11.47 -0.33 -13.41
CA TYR A 302 -12.28 -0.24 -14.61
C TYR A 302 -12.90 -1.59 -15.00
N LEU A 303 -12.11 -2.65 -15.06
CA LEU A 303 -12.58 -3.99 -15.43
C LEU A 303 -13.50 -4.61 -14.37
N SER A 304 -13.24 -4.34 -13.09
CA SER A 304 -14.03 -4.83 -11.95
C SER A 304 -15.46 -4.28 -12.01
N GLU A 305 -15.58 -2.97 -12.23
CA GLU A 305 -16.86 -2.27 -12.38
C GLU A 305 -17.58 -2.65 -13.68
N GLN A 306 -16.84 -2.97 -14.76
CA GLN A 306 -17.46 -3.52 -15.99
C GLN A 306 -18.10 -4.89 -15.78
N ALA A 307 -17.48 -5.73 -14.95
CA ALA A 307 -17.95 -7.09 -14.68
C ALA A 307 -19.12 -7.10 -13.70
N VAL A 308 -19.02 -6.34 -12.61
CA VAL A 308 -20.08 -6.19 -11.61
C VAL A 308 -20.26 -4.69 -11.33
N PRO A 309 -21.38 -4.07 -11.73
CA PRO A 309 -21.62 -2.66 -11.46
C PRO A 309 -21.80 -2.41 -9.95
N GLY A 310 -21.29 -1.28 -9.45
CA GLY A 310 -21.36 -0.93 -8.03
C GLY A 310 -20.30 -1.57 -7.14
N GLN A 311 -19.30 -2.22 -7.74
CA GLN A 311 -18.26 -2.90 -6.98
C GLN A 311 -17.26 -1.92 -6.36
N LEU A 312 -17.03 -0.79 -7.04
CA LEU A 312 -16.29 0.36 -6.50
C LEU A 312 -16.79 0.81 -5.12
N ASP A 313 -18.10 0.74 -4.88
CA ASP A 313 -18.70 1.20 -3.62
C ASP A 313 -18.47 0.23 -2.46
N ARG A 314 -18.22 -1.05 -2.75
CA ARG A 314 -17.97 -2.09 -1.73
C ARG A 314 -16.51 -2.23 -1.35
N PHE A 315 -15.58 -1.81 -2.20
CA PHE A 315 -14.17 -2.03 -1.94
C PHE A 315 -13.67 -1.17 -0.78
N ARG A 316 -13.22 -1.84 0.28
CA ARG A 316 -12.51 -1.20 1.38
C ARG A 316 -11.06 -0.95 0.98
N LEU A 317 -10.47 0.12 1.52
CA LEU A 317 -9.07 0.50 1.28
C LEU A 317 -8.08 -0.65 1.52
N GLY A 318 -8.33 -1.51 2.51
CA GLY A 318 -7.49 -2.68 2.78
C GLY A 318 -7.35 -3.65 1.61
N HIS A 319 -8.38 -3.81 0.78
CA HIS A 319 -8.30 -4.69 -0.40
C HIS A 319 -7.37 -4.11 -1.47
N PHE A 320 -7.41 -2.79 -1.70
CA PHE A 320 -6.51 -2.12 -2.64
C PHE A 320 -5.05 -2.19 -2.19
N VAL A 321 -4.81 -2.02 -0.90
CA VAL A 321 -3.46 -2.11 -0.34
C VAL A 321 -2.90 -3.53 -0.53
N LEU A 322 -3.70 -4.56 -0.22
CA LEU A 322 -3.27 -5.94 -0.39
C LEU A 322 -3.08 -6.33 -1.88
N LEU A 323 -3.96 -5.84 -2.77
CA LEU A 323 -3.82 -6.00 -4.20
C LEU A 323 -2.54 -5.33 -4.73
N ALA A 324 -2.22 -4.12 -4.26
CA ALA A 324 -0.99 -3.42 -4.62
C ALA A 324 0.25 -4.18 -4.13
N PHE A 325 0.26 -4.67 -2.88
CA PHE A 325 1.38 -5.44 -2.34
C PHE A 325 1.60 -6.76 -3.09
N THR A 326 0.54 -7.49 -3.42
CA THR A 326 0.65 -8.75 -4.19
C THR A 326 1.14 -8.52 -5.62
N TYR A 327 0.78 -7.39 -6.23
CA TYR A 327 1.36 -6.97 -7.52
C TYR A 327 2.83 -6.55 -7.38
N LEU A 328 3.18 -5.78 -6.34
CA LEU A 328 4.54 -5.30 -6.08
C LEU A 328 5.54 -6.42 -5.82
N LEU A 329 5.06 -7.56 -5.29
CA LEU A 329 5.87 -8.74 -5.00
C LEU A 329 6.68 -9.21 -6.22
N PHE A 330 6.14 -9.06 -7.43
CA PHE A 330 6.90 -9.35 -8.66
C PHE A 330 8.21 -8.57 -8.72
N PHE A 331 8.14 -7.25 -8.52
CA PHE A 331 9.32 -6.36 -8.62
C PHE A 331 10.33 -6.64 -7.52
N ILE A 332 9.86 -6.97 -6.31
CA ILE A 332 10.73 -7.33 -5.18
C ILE A 332 11.50 -8.62 -5.50
N VAL A 333 10.78 -9.70 -5.88
CA VAL A 333 11.41 -10.99 -6.21
C VAL A 333 12.35 -10.84 -7.40
N PHE A 334 11.93 -10.14 -8.45
CA PHE A 334 12.75 -9.86 -9.62
C PHE A 334 14.03 -9.10 -9.25
N THR A 335 13.93 -8.06 -8.42
CA THR A 335 15.09 -7.28 -7.95
C THR A 335 16.11 -8.15 -7.23
N VAL A 336 15.65 -9.05 -6.34
CA VAL A 336 16.53 -9.96 -5.58
C VAL A 336 17.22 -10.96 -6.51
N LEU A 337 16.48 -11.54 -7.46
CA LEU A 337 17.04 -12.50 -8.42
C LEU A 337 18.07 -11.87 -9.35
N GLU A 338 17.78 -10.67 -9.85
CA GLU A 338 18.68 -9.90 -10.71
C GLU A 338 19.95 -9.47 -9.95
N PHE A 339 19.82 -9.11 -8.66
CA PHE A 339 20.97 -8.70 -7.83
C PHE A 339 21.94 -9.85 -7.53
N HIS A 340 21.43 -11.07 -7.34
CA HIS A 340 22.30 -12.24 -7.13
C HIS A 340 22.99 -12.74 -8.40
N GLY A 341 22.55 -12.32 -9.60
CA GLY A 341 23.30 -12.49 -10.85
C GLY A 341 23.51 -13.92 -11.36
N HIS A 342 23.03 -14.96 -10.64
CA HIS A 342 23.18 -16.36 -11.04
C HIS A 342 22.24 -16.77 -12.18
N LEU A 343 21.13 -16.06 -12.36
CA LEU A 343 20.11 -16.33 -13.36
C LEU A 343 20.14 -15.17 -14.36
N GLY A 344 20.25 -15.46 -15.65
CA GLY A 344 20.12 -14.44 -16.69
C GLY A 344 18.78 -13.70 -16.59
N THR A 345 18.70 -12.47 -17.10
CA THR A 345 17.55 -11.56 -16.92
C THR A 345 16.19 -12.18 -17.26
N LEU A 346 16.13 -12.92 -18.38
CA LEU A 346 14.92 -13.59 -18.84
C LEU A 346 14.49 -14.70 -17.87
N ALA A 347 15.43 -15.49 -17.35
CA ALA A 347 15.15 -16.51 -16.34
C ALA A 347 14.66 -15.87 -15.03
N SER A 348 15.29 -14.79 -14.58
CA SER A 348 14.86 -14.02 -13.40
C SER A 348 13.43 -13.49 -13.54
N MET A 349 13.03 -13.00 -14.72
CA MET A 349 11.65 -12.58 -15.01
C MET A 349 10.66 -13.75 -14.92
N ILE A 350 10.99 -14.90 -15.50
CA ILE A 350 10.12 -16.09 -15.47
C ILE A 350 9.93 -16.57 -14.04
N VAL A 351 11.02 -16.71 -13.28
CA VAL A 351 10.94 -17.16 -11.88
C VAL A 351 10.13 -16.18 -11.05
N ALA A 352 10.36 -14.86 -11.18
CA ALA A 352 9.57 -13.86 -10.47
C ALA A 352 8.07 -13.96 -10.81
N ALA A 353 7.71 -14.12 -12.09
CA ALA A 353 6.32 -14.28 -12.53
C ALA A 353 5.66 -15.55 -11.97
N VAL A 354 6.39 -16.68 -11.93
CA VAL A 354 5.92 -17.95 -11.38
C VAL A 354 5.59 -17.85 -9.89
N PHE A 355 6.38 -17.09 -9.12
CA PHE A 355 6.11 -16.93 -7.69
C PHE A 355 5.08 -15.84 -7.38
N SER A 356 5.01 -14.74 -8.16
CA SER A 356 4.15 -13.60 -7.81
C SER A 356 2.75 -13.66 -8.43
N LEU A 357 2.61 -14.06 -9.70
CA LEU A 357 1.33 -14.03 -10.40
C LEU A 357 0.29 -14.98 -9.78
N PRO A 358 0.63 -16.21 -9.34
CA PRO A 358 -0.33 -17.08 -8.68
C PRO A 358 -0.89 -16.50 -7.38
N LEU A 359 -0.07 -15.80 -6.58
CA LEU A 359 -0.55 -15.12 -5.36
C LEU A 359 -1.50 -13.98 -5.71
N LEU A 360 -1.18 -13.16 -6.71
CA LEU A 360 -2.07 -12.12 -7.21
C LEU A 360 -3.40 -12.72 -7.70
N MET A 361 -3.34 -13.80 -8.48
CA MET A 361 -4.52 -14.50 -8.99
C MET A 361 -5.35 -15.10 -7.86
N LEU A 362 -4.73 -15.72 -6.85
CA LEU A 362 -5.41 -16.29 -5.70
C LEU A 362 -6.16 -15.21 -4.91
N HIS A 363 -5.51 -14.06 -4.68
CA HIS A 363 -6.13 -12.94 -3.98
C HIS A 363 -7.36 -12.40 -4.72
N VAL A 364 -7.24 -12.20 -6.03
CA VAL A 364 -8.34 -11.72 -6.87
C VAL A 364 -9.43 -12.77 -7.00
N ALA A 365 -9.08 -14.05 -7.16
CA ALA A 365 -10.03 -15.15 -7.27
C ALA A 365 -10.87 -15.31 -6.00
N ALA A 366 -10.28 -15.07 -4.82
CA ALA A 366 -10.98 -15.10 -3.54
C ALA A 366 -12.06 -13.99 -3.42
N VAL A 367 -11.91 -12.87 -4.14
CA VAL A 367 -12.82 -11.72 -4.01
C VAL A 367 -13.78 -11.57 -5.18
N LEU A 368 -13.32 -11.81 -6.41
CA LEU A 368 -14.06 -11.58 -7.66
C LEU A 368 -14.36 -12.86 -8.44
N GLY A 369 -13.89 -14.00 -7.94
CA GLY A 369 -14.04 -15.29 -8.59
C GLY A 369 -12.91 -15.60 -9.59
N PHE A 370 -12.62 -16.90 -9.71
CA PHE A 370 -11.52 -17.41 -10.52
C PHE A 370 -11.60 -17.04 -12.01
N ARG A 371 -12.81 -17.06 -12.59
CA ARG A 371 -13.01 -16.75 -14.02
C ARG A 371 -12.64 -15.30 -14.35
N PHE A 372 -12.94 -14.37 -13.45
CA PHE A 372 -12.59 -12.95 -13.62
C PHE A 372 -11.08 -12.75 -13.50
N ALA A 373 -10.47 -13.35 -12.47
CA ALA A 373 -9.02 -13.31 -12.26
C ALA A 373 -8.27 -13.76 -13.54
N LEU A 374 -8.64 -14.92 -14.08
CA LEU A 374 -7.94 -15.51 -15.23
C LEU A 374 -8.19 -14.75 -16.55
N LYS A 375 -9.44 -14.37 -16.85
CA LYS A 375 -9.78 -13.79 -18.17
C LYS A 375 -9.55 -12.29 -18.27
N ARG A 376 -9.51 -11.56 -17.16
CA ARG A 376 -9.44 -10.10 -17.15
C ARG A 376 -8.21 -9.58 -16.43
N VAL A 377 -7.91 -10.10 -15.25
CA VAL A 377 -6.82 -9.56 -14.41
C VAL A 377 -5.45 -10.10 -14.83
N LEU A 378 -5.33 -11.39 -15.18
CA LEU A 378 -4.07 -11.94 -15.68
C LEU A 378 -3.55 -11.22 -16.95
N PRO A 379 -4.37 -10.99 -18.01
CA PRO A 379 -3.88 -10.25 -19.17
C PRO A 379 -3.56 -8.78 -18.86
N LEU A 380 -4.29 -8.15 -17.94
CA LEU A 380 -3.96 -6.79 -17.47
C LEU A 380 -2.63 -6.76 -16.70
N ALA A 381 -2.40 -7.73 -15.82
CA ALA A 381 -1.15 -7.88 -15.09
C ALA A 381 0.01 -8.12 -16.08
N ALA A 382 -0.15 -9.05 -17.02
CA ALA A 382 0.84 -9.34 -18.05
C ALA A 382 1.14 -8.12 -18.94
N LEU A 383 0.12 -7.37 -19.35
CA LEU A 383 0.30 -6.15 -20.15
C LEU A 383 1.03 -5.06 -19.37
N SER A 384 0.62 -4.79 -18.12
CA SER A 384 1.27 -3.77 -17.28
C SER A 384 2.71 -4.12 -16.91
N LEU A 385 2.96 -5.38 -16.52
CA LEU A 385 4.31 -5.90 -16.24
C LEU A 385 5.18 -5.87 -17.49
N GLY A 386 4.66 -6.36 -18.62
CA GLY A 386 5.34 -6.39 -19.90
C GLY A 386 5.72 -4.99 -20.39
N LEU A 387 4.84 -4.01 -20.21
CA LEU A 387 5.11 -2.60 -20.56
C LEU A 387 6.27 -2.02 -19.76
N VAL A 388 6.30 -2.28 -18.45
CA VAL A 388 7.33 -1.77 -17.55
C VAL A 388 8.67 -2.45 -17.81
N LEU A 389 8.65 -3.77 -18.01
CA LEU A 389 9.84 -4.54 -18.33
C LEU A 389 10.39 -4.14 -19.71
N ASN A 390 9.53 -3.94 -20.70
CA ASN A 390 9.92 -3.42 -22.00
C ASN A 390 10.53 -2.01 -21.89
N GLY A 391 10.00 -1.16 -21.00
CA GLY A 391 10.57 0.15 -20.74
C GLY A 391 12.04 0.16 -20.32
N VAL A 392 12.50 -0.92 -19.69
CA VAL A 392 13.89 -1.07 -19.22
C VAL A 392 14.72 -1.96 -20.15
N TYR A 393 14.14 -3.05 -20.64
CA TYR A 393 14.85 -4.13 -21.34
C TYR A 393 14.51 -4.21 -22.84
N GLY A 394 13.64 -3.35 -23.35
CA GLY A 394 13.09 -3.42 -24.71
C GLY A 394 14.02 -2.94 -25.83
N GLY A 395 15.22 -2.41 -25.52
CA GLY A 395 16.18 -1.94 -26.53
C GLY A 395 15.54 -1.02 -27.57
N GLY A 396 15.80 -1.28 -28.85
CA GLY A 396 15.28 -0.48 -29.97
C GLY A 396 13.77 -0.59 -30.23
N ILE A 397 13.07 -1.58 -29.69
CA ILE A 397 11.60 -1.71 -29.85
C ILE A 397 10.81 -1.01 -28.74
N ARG A 398 11.52 -0.43 -27.75
CA ARG A 398 10.92 0.16 -26.55
C ARG A 398 9.81 1.14 -26.86
N ASP A 399 10.11 2.13 -27.69
CA ASP A 399 9.22 3.25 -27.93
C ASP A 399 7.97 2.83 -28.72
N TYR A 400 8.11 1.88 -29.65
CA TYR A 400 7.00 1.30 -30.41
C TYR A 400 6.02 0.51 -29.52
N VAL A 401 6.53 -0.23 -28.53
CA VAL A 401 5.68 -1.00 -27.60
C VAL A 401 4.88 -0.05 -26.69
N PHE A 402 5.48 1.06 -26.22
CA PHE A 402 4.74 2.07 -25.47
C PHE A 402 3.64 2.72 -26.30
N ILE A 403 3.92 3.10 -27.55
CA ILE A 403 2.92 3.70 -28.44
C ILE A 403 1.79 2.70 -28.71
N GLY A 404 2.12 1.46 -29.08
CA GLY A 404 1.14 0.42 -29.35
C GLY A 404 0.26 0.08 -28.14
N ALA A 405 0.86 -0.06 -26.95
CA ALA A 405 0.12 -0.30 -25.72
C ALA A 405 -0.80 0.88 -25.36
N THR A 406 -0.34 2.11 -25.54
CA THR A 406 -1.13 3.32 -25.28
C THR A 406 -2.35 3.39 -26.20
N ILE A 407 -2.15 3.18 -27.51
CA ILE A 407 -3.25 3.14 -28.48
C ILE A 407 -4.24 2.03 -28.13
N LEU A 408 -3.77 0.85 -27.76
CA LEU A 408 -4.62 -0.29 -27.39
C LEU A 408 -5.45 0.00 -26.13
N VAL A 409 -4.85 0.57 -25.08
CA VAL A 409 -5.55 0.93 -23.85
C VAL A 409 -6.58 2.02 -24.10
N ILE A 410 -6.22 3.08 -24.81
CA ILE A 410 -7.15 4.18 -25.14
C ILE A 410 -8.27 3.67 -26.04
N GLY A 411 -7.97 2.89 -27.07
CA GLY A 411 -8.97 2.29 -27.95
C GLY A 411 -9.95 1.39 -27.19
N TYR A 412 -9.43 0.50 -26.35
CA TYR A 412 -10.26 -0.37 -25.50
C TYR A 412 -11.16 0.43 -24.55
N ALA A 413 -10.60 1.43 -23.87
CA ALA A 413 -11.36 2.30 -22.97
C ALA A 413 -12.46 3.05 -23.74
N THR A 414 -12.12 3.68 -24.88
CA THR A 414 -13.06 4.44 -25.70
C THR A 414 -14.23 3.59 -26.19
N ILE A 415 -13.97 2.37 -26.65
CA ILE A 415 -15.02 1.46 -27.15
C ILE A 415 -15.92 0.96 -26.00
N THR A 416 -15.36 0.73 -24.81
CA THR A 416 -16.10 0.11 -23.71
C THR A 416 -16.72 1.11 -22.74
N PHE A 417 -16.26 2.37 -22.75
CA PHE A 417 -16.68 3.42 -21.82
C PHE A 417 -18.19 3.73 -21.86
N PRO A 418 -18.87 3.85 -23.03
CA PRO A 418 -20.31 4.13 -23.05
C PRO A 418 -21.13 3.05 -22.35
N ARG A 419 -20.76 1.77 -22.55
CA ARG A 419 -21.40 0.63 -21.90
C ARG A 419 -21.14 0.62 -20.40
N TRP A 420 -19.91 0.93 -20.00
CA TRP A 420 -19.54 1.06 -18.60
C TRP A 420 -20.34 2.18 -17.91
N ALA A 421 -20.40 3.36 -18.52
CA ALA A 421 -21.11 4.52 -18.00
C ALA A 421 -22.62 4.26 -17.86
N ALA A 422 -23.24 3.66 -18.88
CA ALA A 422 -24.67 3.31 -18.85
C ALA A 422 -25.01 2.30 -17.74
N LYS A 423 -24.20 1.25 -17.56
CA LYS A 423 -24.39 0.28 -16.47
C LYS A 423 -24.27 0.93 -15.09
N ARG A 424 -23.27 1.80 -14.92
CA ARG A 424 -23.03 2.47 -13.63
C ARG A 424 -24.14 3.47 -13.30
N GLU A 425 -24.69 4.13 -14.30
CA GLU A 425 -25.84 5.01 -14.12
C GLU A 425 -27.11 4.23 -13.75
N CYS A 426 -27.38 3.11 -14.44
CA CYS A 426 -28.49 2.21 -14.10
C CYS A 426 -28.38 1.71 -12.65
N HIS A 427 -27.18 1.29 -12.23
CA HIS A 427 -26.95 0.85 -10.86
C HIS A 427 -27.17 1.97 -9.83
N ARG A 428 -26.72 3.20 -10.12
CA ARG A 428 -26.99 4.36 -9.23
C ARG A 428 -28.48 4.65 -9.12
N GLN A 429 -29.22 4.57 -10.23
CA GLN A 429 -30.67 4.79 -10.24
C GLN A 429 -31.45 3.69 -9.51
N GLU A 430 -31.06 2.42 -9.66
CA GLU A 430 -31.63 1.30 -8.91
C GLU A 430 -31.38 1.47 -7.42
N THR A 431 -30.13 1.73 -7.03
CA THR A 431 -29.76 1.92 -5.62
C THR A 431 -30.48 3.12 -5.00
N GLY A 432 -30.63 4.22 -5.75
CA GLY A 432 -31.40 5.38 -5.30
C GLY A 432 -32.89 5.07 -5.14
N ARG A 433 -33.47 4.25 -6.03
CA ARG A 433 -34.86 3.75 -5.88
C ARG A 433 -35.00 2.88 -4.64
N ASP A 434 -34.09 1.96 -4.41
CA ASP A 434 -34.11 1.09 -3.23
C ASP A 434 -33.95 1.89 -1.93
N TYR A 435 -33.05 2.87 -1.92
CA TYR A 435 -32.89 3.79 -0.78
C TYR A 435 -34.15 4.57 -0.47
N THR A 436 -34.76 5.19 -1.48
CA THR A 436 -35.98 5.99 -1.30
C THR A 436 -37.15 5.12 -0.84
N ALA A 437 -37.28 3.90 -1.34
CA ALA A 437 -38.28 2.93 -0.88
C ALA A 437 -38.02 2.50 0.58
N ALA A 438 -36.78 2.16 0.93
CA ALA A 438 -36.40 1.74 2.28
C ALA A 438 -36.60 2.87 3.31
N ARG A 439 -36.23 4.11 2.96
CA ARG A 439 -36.46 5.30 3.78
C ARG A 439 -37.94 5.58 3.99
N ARG A 440 -38.78 5.40 2.96
CA ARG A 440 -40.24 5.56 3.07
C ARG A 440 -40.84 4.52 4.02
N SER A 441 -40.48 3.25 3.85
CA SER A 441 -40.90 2.17 4.75
C SER A 441 -40.46 2.43 6.20
N LEU A 442 -39.23 2.89 6.42
CA LEU A 442 -38.74 3.23 7.75
C LEU A 442 -39.51 4.41 8.36
N MET A 443 -39.84 5.43 7.56
CA MET A 443 -40.68 6.54 8.00
C MET A 443 -42.05 6.06 8.49
N GLU A 444 -42.70 5.16 7.74
CA GLU A 444 -43.99 4.59 8.12
C GLU A 444 -43.89 3.83 9.45
N THR A 445 -42.86 2.99 9.64
CA THR A 445 -42.62 2.28 10.90
C THR A 445 -42.41 3.24 12.08
N ILE A 446 -41.56 4.26 11.93
CA ILE A 446 -41.24 5.19 13.03
C ILE A 446 -42.43 6.11 13.35
N ALA A 447 -43.09 6.66 12.34
CA ALA A 447 -44.15 7.65 12.52
C ALA A 447 -45.49 7.01 12.92
N GLN A 448 -45.86 5.88 12.31
CA GLN A 448 -47.17 5.27 12.53
C GLN A 448 -47.14 4.18 13.60
N ASP A 449 -46.34 3.11 13.41
CA ASP A 449 -46.35 1.96 14.32
C ASP A 449 -45.74 2.31 15.69
N LEU A 450 -44.48 2.76 15.69
CA LEU A 450 -43.79 3.16 16.91
C LEU A 450 -44.43 4.39 17.57
N GLY A 451 -44.85 5.38 16.77
CA GLY A 451 -45.54 6.56 17.27
C GLY A 451 -46.81 6.22 18.05
N ARG A 452 -47.64 5.30 17.54
CA ARG A 452 -48.85 4.83 18.21
C ARG A 452 -48.54 4.11 19.52
N ARG A 453 -47.55 3.21 19.52
CA ARG A 453 -47.17 2.42 20.72
C ARG A 453 -46.58 3.29 21.82
N VAL A 454 -45.77 4.27 21.46
CA VAL A 454 -45.23 5.25 22.42
C VAL A 454 -46.35 6.14 22.97
N ALA A 455 -47.34 6.52 22.14
CA ALA A 455 -48.52 7.25 22.62
C ALA A 455 -49.35 6.42 23.62
N ASP A 456 -49.58 5.13 23.34
CA ASP A 456 -50.26 4.20 24.25
C ASP A 456 -49.50 4.03 25.57
N LEU A 457 -48.16 3.94 25.50
CA LEU A 457 -47.28 3.87 26.68
C LEU A 457 -47.37 5.14 27.52
N LYS A 458 -47.35 6.32 26.89
CA LYS A 458 -47.56 7.60 27.59
C LYS A 458 -48.92 7.64 28.27
N ALA A 459 -49.99 7.27 27.56
CA ALA A 459 -51.35 7.26 28.11
C ALA A 459 -51.50 6.28 29.29
N ALA A 460 -50.87 5.09 29.20
CA ALA A 460 -50.80 4.15 30.31
C ALA A 460 -49.98 4.71 31.49
N GLY A 461 -48.85 5.38 31.21
CA GLY A 461 -48.02 6.03 32.23
C GLY A 461 -48.75 7.14 32.99
N THR A 462 -49.50 7.99 32.29
CA THR A 462 -50.34 9.03 32.90
C THR A 462 -51.47 8.43 33.74
N ARG A 463 -52.10 7.35 33.29
CA ARG A 463 -53.10 6.62 34.09
C ARG A 463 -52.48 6.06 35.37
N ALA A 464 -51.33 5.39 35.27
CA ALA A 464 -50.61 4.87 36.42
C ALA A 464 -50.21 5.96 37.40
N GLU A 465 -49.80 7.14 36.92
CA GLU A 465 -49.54 8.29 37.78
C GLU A 465 -50.77 8.76 38.57
N ASN A 466 -51.93 8.82 37.92
CA ASN A 466 -53.17 9.18 38.59
C ASN A 466 -53.56 8.14 39.66
N VAL A 467 -53.39 6.85 39.39
CA VAL A 467 -53.64 5.78 40.36
C VAL A 467 -52.66 5.84 41.54
N VAL A 468 -51.37 6.05 41.27
CA VAL A 468 -50.34 6.19 42.31
C VAL A 468 -50.65 7.34 43.27
N LYS A 469 -51.17 8.47 42.77
CA LYS A 469 -51.59 9.62 43.61
C LYS A 469 -52.74 9.31 44.56
N LEU A 470 -53.53 8.26 44.27
CA LEU A 470 -54.66 7.83 45.09
C LEU A 470 -54.28 6.74 46.11
N LEU A 471 -53.08 6.15 46.01
CA LEU A 471 -52.62 5.05 46.86
C LEU A 471 -51.81 5.56 48.08
N PRO A 472 -51.99 4.97 49.28
CA PRO A 472 -51.19 5.28 50.47
C PRO A 472 -49.68 5.03 50.28
N ASP A 473 -48.83 5.80 50.94
CA ASP A 473 -47.35 5.72 50.80
C ASP A 473 -46.74 4.36 51.22
N ALA A 474 -47.43 3.57 52.04
CA ALA A 474 -46.89 2.35 52.66
C ALA A 474 -47.29 1.03 51.95
N GLU A 475 -47.90 1.10 50.77
CA GLU A 475 -48.51 -0.06 50.10
C GLU A 475 -47.65 -0.66 48.97
N ALA A 476 -47.49 -1.99 48.98
CA ALA A 476 -46.76 -2.74 47.94
C ALA A 476 -47.27 -2.51 46.49
N PRO A 477 -48.59 -2.34 46.22
CA PRO A 477 -49.10 -1.91 44.92
C PRO A 477 -48.51 -0.61 44.37
N ARG A 478 -48.27 0.38 45.23
CA ARG A 478 -47.74 1.69 44.81
C ARG A 478 -46.30 1.57 44.33
N SER A 479 -45.45 0.88 45.09
CA SER A 479 -44.04 0.65 44.71
C SER A 479 -43.91 -0.11 43.39
N ARG A 480 -44.79 -1.10 43.14
CA ARG A 480 -44.81 -1.85 41.86
C ARG A 480 -45.21 -0.97 40.67
N LEU A 481 -46.24 -0.14 40.82
CA LEU A 481 -46.67 0.80 39.78
C LEU A 481 -45.62 1.89 39.51
N GLU A 482 -44.94 2.40 40.54
CA GLU A 482 -43.85 3.36 40.38
C GLU A 482 -42.67 2.75 39.61
N THR A 483 -42.30 1.50 39.94
CA THR A 483 -41.26 0.74 39.21
C THR A 483 -41.67 0.50 37.76
N ALA A 484 -42.93 0.12 37.50
CA ALA A 484 -43.44 -0.09 36.15
C ALA A 484 -43.49 1.19 35.30
N ARG A 485 -43.62 2.37 35.93
CA ARG A 485 -43.65 3.67 35.25
C ARG A 485 -42.26 4.22 34.93
N GLU A 486 -41.23 3.84 35.68
CA GLU A 486 -39.86 4.36 35.53
C GLU A 486 -39.35 4.39 34.07
N PRO A 487 -39.55 3.34 33.24
CA PRO A 487 -39.03 3.31 31.87
C PRO A 487 -39.73 4.28 30.90
N VAL A 488 -40.93 4.79 31.23
CA VAL A 488 -41.79 5.53 30.28
C VAL A 488 -41.13 6.81 29.77
N GLN A 489 -40.52 7.60 30.66
CA GLN A 489 -39.86 8.85 30.28
C GLN A 489 -38.59 8.60 29.45
N GLY A 490 -37.80 7.58 29.82
CA GLY A 490 -36.60 7.18 29.09
C GLY A 490 -36.91 6.73 27.67
N LEU A 491 -37.91 5.85 27.52
CA LEU A 491 -38.34 5.36 26.21
C LEU A 491 -38.91 6.48 25.33
N ASN A 492 -39.62 7.46 25.89
CA ASN A 492 -40.05 8.62 25.10
C ASN A 492 -38.87 9.44 24.56
N LYS A 493 -37.86 9.69 25.40
CA LYS A 493 -36.68 10.47 24.98
C LYS A 493 -35.90 9.73 23.89
N GLU A 494 -35.76 8.41 24.00
CA GLU A 494 -35.15 7.58 22.96
C GLU A 494 -35.93 7.64 21.64
N TYR A 495 -37.27 7.67 21.69
CA TYR A 495 -38.10 7.84 20.49
C TYR A 495 -37.86 9.19 19.80
N GLU A 496 -37.79 10.29 20.56
CA GLU A 496 -37.48 11.62 20.01
C GLU A 496 -36.08 11.67 19.38
N GLU A 497 -35.10 11.00 19.99
CA GLU A 497 -33.75 10.89 19.43
C GLU A 497 -33.72 10.06 18.14
N MET A 498 -34.50 8.98 18.07
CA MET A 498 -34.66 8.18 16.86
C MET A 498 -35.32 8.98 15.72
N GLN A 499 -36.35 9.78 16.02
CA GLN A 499 -36.97 10.70 15.05
C GLN A 499 -35.97 11.74 14.53
N LYS A 500 -35.13 12.30 15.41
CA LYS A 500 -34.04 13.21 15.01
C LYS A 500 -33.03 12.51 14.11
N ARG A 501 -32.57 11.32 14.46
CA ARG A 501 -31.64 10.53 13.63
C ARG A 501 -32.23 10.23 12.24
N PHE A 502 -33.52 9.94 12.16
CA PHE A 502 -34.22 9.77 10.90
C PHE A 502 -34.28 11.07 10.08
N SER A 503 -34.52 12.24 10.71
CA SER A 503 -34.61 13.51 9.97
C SER A 503 -33.28 13.96 9.34
N TRP A 504 -32.14 13.51 9.89
CA TRP A 504 -30.82 13.70 9.28
C TRP A 504 -30.57 12.85 8.02
N LEU A 505 -31.42 11.85 7.72
CA LEU A 505 -31.27 11.06 6.51
C LEU A 505 -31.64 11.89 5.28
N PRO A 506 -30.76 11.97 4.26
CA PRO A 506 -31.02 12.75 3.06
C PRO A 506 -32.24 12.22 2.31
N VAL A 507 -32.92 13.10 1.56
CA VAL A 507 -34.11 12.73 0.79
C VAL A 507 -33.74 11.83 -0.40
N GLN A 508 -32.61 12.13 -1.03
CA GLN A 508 -31.98 11.30 -2.05
C GLN A 508 -30.66 10.78 -1.49
N GLY A 509 -30.47 9.46 -1.56
CA GLY A 509 -29.29 8.78 -1.04
C GLY A 509 -28.84 7.67 -1.99
N ASP A 510 -27.64 7.19 -1.76
CA ASP A 510 -26.98 6.16 -2.55
C ASP A 510 -26.70 4.89 -1.71
N SER A 511 -25.88 3.99 -2.25
CA SER A 511 -25.45 2.74 -1.62
C SER A 511 -24.83 2.97 -0.23
N GLN A 512 -24.15 4.10 -0.01
CA GLN A 512 -23.47 4.40 1.25
C GLN A 512 -24.48 4.72 2.36
N HIS A 513 -25.60 5.36 2.00
CA HIS A 513 -26.65 5.73 2.94
C HIS A 513 -27.56 4.56 3.31
N MET A 514 -27.58 3.48 2.51
CA MET A 514 -28.37 2.29 2.82
C MET A 514 -27.96 1.63 4.13
N GLY A 515 -26.67 1.65 4.49
CA GLY A 515 -26.20 1.14 5.78
C GLY A 515 -26.76 1.90 6.99
N LEU A 516 -27.03 3.20 6.84
CA LEU A 516 -27.66 4.00 7.90
C LEU A 516 -29.14 3.67 8.05
N VAL A 517 -29.84 3.44 6.94
CA VAL A 517 -31.26 3.05 6.93
C VAL A 517 -31.43 1.67 7.55
N THR A 518 -30.59 0.70 7.22
CA THR A 518 -30.65 -0.63 7.83
C THR A 518 -30.30 -0.59 9.32
N GLY A 519 -29.29 0.19 9.72
CA GLY A 519 -28.97 0.40 11.14
C GLY A 519 -30.14 1.00 11.92
N LEU A 520 -30.77 2.05 11.41
CA LEU A 520 -31.95 2.67 12.03
C LEU A 520 -33.17 1.74 12.07
N ARG A 521 -33.36 0.89 11.06
CA ARG A 521 -34.41 -0.13 11.06
C ARG A 521 -34.21 -1.14 12.19
N ASN A 522 -33.00 -1.65 12.35
CA ASN A 522 -32.67 -2.58 13.43
C ASN A 522 -32.86 -1.92 14.81
N ASP A 523 -32.43 -0.66 14.96
CA ASP A 523 -32.66 0.11 16.19
C ASP A 523 -34.16 0.30 16.48
N ALA A 524 -34.96 0.56 15.45
CA ALA A 524 -36.41 0.72 15.56
C ALA A 524 -37.10 -0.58 15.97
N GLU A 525 -36.68 -1.72 15.43
CA GLU A 525 -37.18 -3.04 15.82
C GLU A 525 -36.84 -3.38 17.27
N ALA A 526 -35.58 -3.18 17.69
CA ALA A 526 -35.17 -3.40 19.09
C ALA A 526 -35.87 -2.44 20.06
N PHE A 527 -36.15 -1.20 19.65
CA PHE A 527 -36.91 -0.25 20.45
C PHE A 527 -38.39 -0.66 20.57
N ARG A 528 -38.99 -1.19 19.49
CA ARG A 528 -40.39 -1.68 19.50
C ARG A 528 -40.59 -2.75 20.57
N GLU A 529 -39.70 -3.74 20.66
CA GLU A 529 -39.78 -4.81 21.67
C GLU A 529 -39.73 -4.27 23.10
N ARG A 530 -38.85 -3.30 23.36
CA ARG A 530 -38.74 -2.66 24.69
C ARG A 530 -40.00 -1.87 25.05
N VAL A 531 -40.58 -1.16 24.09
CA VAL A 531 -41.84 -0.43 24.30
C VAL A 531 -43.00 -1.39 24.56
N GLU A 532 -43.10 -2.49 23.80
CA GLU A 532 -44.13 -3.52 24.02
C GLU A 532 -44.01 -4.16 25.41
N LEU A 533 -42.81 -4.53 25.84
CA LEU A 533 -42.58 -5.12 27.15
C LEU A 533 -42.96 -4.15 28.28
N ALA A 534 -42.52 -2.89 28.18
CA ALA A 534 -42.85 -1.86 29.18
C ALA A 534 -44.37 -1.58 29.22
N LEU A 535 -45.01 -1.53 28.06
CA LEU A 535 -46.45 -1.31 27.94
C LEU A 535 -47.24 -2.46 28.56
N GLU A 536 -46.84 -3.70 28.30
CA GLU A 536 -47.52 -4.88 28.83
C GLU A 536 -47.32 -4.99 30.35
N TYR A 537 -46.09 -4.79 30.84
CA TYR A 537 -45.83 -4.79 32.28
C TYR A 537 -46.66 -3.73 33.01
N LEU A 538 -46.72 -2.51 32.46
CA LEU A 538 -47.50 -1.42 33.02
C LEU A 538 -49.02 -1.70 32.99
N ARG A 539 -49.53 -2.33 31.93
CA ARG A 539 -50.94 -2.74 31.83
C ARG A 539 -51.30 -3.81 32.85
N VAL A 540 -50.45 -4.81 33.05
CA VAL A 540 -50.67 -5.88 34.03
C VAL A 540 -50.73 -5.31 35.45
N GLU A 541 -49.79 -4.44 35.81
CA GLU A 541 -49.79 -3.82 37.13
C GLU A 541 -51.00 -2.89 37.32
N LEU A 542 -51.36 -2.06 36.33
CA LEU A 542 -52.57 -1.23 36.35
C LEU A 542 -53.83 -2.05 36.60
N LYS A 543 -54.00 -3.15 35.84
CA LYS A 543 -55.16 -4.04 35.98
C LYS A 543 -55.21 -4.70 37.36
N SER A 544 -54.06 -5.00 37.95
CA SER A 544 -53.98 -5.61 39.29
C SER A 544 -54.47 -4.67 40.41
N VAL A 545 -54.36 -3.35 40.20
CA VAL A 545 -54.78 -2.32 41.16
C VAL A 545 -56.22 -1.86 40.90
N GLU A 546 -56.64 -1.80 39.63
CA GLU A 546 -58.00 -1.40 39.23
C GLU A 546 -59.03 -2.54 39.38
N ALA A 547 -58.60 -3.79 39.54
CA ALA A 547 -59.51 -4.90 39.77
C ALA A 547 -60.30 -4.67 41.08
N PRO A 548 -61.65 -4.72 41.06
CA PRO A 548 -62.44 -4.56 42.27
C PRO A 548 -62.03 -5.66 43.25
N ALA A 549 -61.79 -5.27 44.50
CA ALA A 549 -61.53 -6.20 45.59
C ALA A 549 -62.71 -7.18 45.70
N SER A 550 -62.60 -8.33 45.05
CA SER A 550 -63.40 -9.50 45.41
C SER A 550 -62.99 -9.86 46.84
N SER A 551 -63.86 -9.49 47.77
CA SER A 551 -63.86 -9.74 49.21
C SER A 551 -62.72 -10.61 49.78
N PRO A 552 -61.94 -10.11 50.76
CA PRO A 552 -61.05 -10.92 51.57
C PRO A 552 -61.86 -11.63 52.68
N GLU A 553 -62.79 -12.50 52.31
CA GLU A 553 -63.63 -13.21 53.30
C GLU A 553 -63.85 -14.69 52.94
N GLN A 554 -62.78 -15.40 52.58
CA GLN A 554 -62.74 -16.87 52.63
C GLN A 554 -61.42 -17.40 53.22
N ALA A 555 -60.91 -16.72 54.24
CA ALA A 555 -59.89 -17.26 55.12
C ALA A 555 -60.50 -17.51 56.50
N ARG A 556 -61.30 -18.58 56.64
CA ARG A 556 -61.40 -19.44 57.84
C ARG A 556 -62.52 -20.48 57.71
N GLU A 557 -62.13 -21.69 57.32
CA GLU A 557 -62.46 -22.91 58.07
C GLU A 557 -61.45 -23.99 57.67
N GLY A 558 -60.81 -24.58 58.66
CA GLY A 558 -59.55 -25.30 58.52
C GLY A 558 -59.70 -26.67 57.86
N LYS A 559 -59.72 -26.71 56.53
CA LYS A 559 -59.52 -27.93 55.74
C LYS A 559 -58.38 -27.69 54.76
N THR A 560 -57.21 -28.22 55.08
CA THR A 560 -56.05 -28.20 54.18
C THR A 560 -56.27 -29.16 53.02
N HIS A 561 -56.07 -28.70 51.79
CA HIS A 561 -56.18 -29.53 50.59
C HIS A 561 -54.80 -29.98 50.11
N CYS A 562 -54.69 -31.21 49.61
CA CYS A 562 -53.46 -31.71 49.00
C CYS A 562 -53.20 -30.97 47.67
N ALA A 563 -52.03 -30.35 47.52
CA ALA A 563 -51.67 -29.60 46.30
C ALA A 563 -51.52 -30.50 45.06
N ALA A 564 -51.34 -31.82 45.24
CA ALA A 564 -51.20 -32.77 44.14
C ALA A 564 -52.54 -33.35 43.66
N CYS A 565 -53.50 -33.59 44.56
CA CYS A 565 -54.75 -34.28 44.21
C CYS A 565 -56.04 -33.56 44.65
N GLY A 566 -55.95 -32.41 45.31
CA GLY A 566 -57.08 -31.56 45.71
C GLY A 566 -57.93 -32.06 46.89
N GLN A 567 -57.71 -33.29 47.38
CA GLN A 567 -58.44 -33.88 48.52
C GLN A 567 -58.18 -33.13 49.83
N THR A 568 -59.21 -32.98 50.68
CA THR A 568 -59.08 -32.45 52.03
C THR A 568 -58.35 -33.44 52.93
N VAL A 569 -57.22 -33.02 53.50
CA VAL A 569 -56.40 -33.84 54.39
C VAL A 569 -56.46 -33.24 55.80
N PRO A 570 -56.86 -34.01 56.83
CA PRO A 570 -56.66 -33.59 58.22
C PRO A 570 -55.17 -33.44 58.51
N LYS A 571 -54.77 -32.76 59.60
CA LYS A 571 -53.35 -32.51 59.98
C LYS A 571 -52.55 -33.81 60.18
N ALA A 572 -52.17 -34.45 59.08
CA ALA A 572 -51.38 -35.66 59.01
C ALA A 572 -50.16 -35.39 58.11
N PRO A 573 -48.99 -35.98 58.42
CA PRO A 573 -47.73 -35.65 57.74
C PRO A 573 -47.72 -36.06 56.25
N PHE A 574 -48.63 -36.92 55.81
CA PHE A 574 -48.79 -37.33 54.41
C PHE A 574 -50.26 -37.47 54.03
N CYS A 575 -50.56 -37.33 52.73
CA CYS A 575 -51.88 -37.58 52.18
C CYS A 575 -52.12 -39.09 52.05
N ALA A 576 -53.15 -39.62 52.71
CA ALA A 576 -53.48 -41.06 52.66
C ALA A 576 -53.91 -41.54 51.26
N GLN A 577 -54.38 -40.64 50.39
CA GLN A 577 -54.90 -41.00 49.06
C GLN A 577 -53.79 -41.13 48.00
N CYS A 578 -52.76 -40.27 48.04
CA CYS A 578 -51.73 -40.21 47.01
C CYS A 578 -50.28 -40.30 47.55
N GLY A 579 -50.10 -40.43 48.87
CA GLY A 579 -48.79 -40.63 49.51
C GLY A 579 -47.90 -39.40 49.62
N SER A 580 -48.34 -38.22 49.19
CA SER A 580 -47.52 -37.00 49.22
C SER A 580 -47.36 -36.43 50.63
N VAL A 581 -46.11 -36.13 51.03
CA VAL A 581 -45.76 -35.54 52.35
C VAL A 581 -45.94 -34.02 52.32
N GLN A 582 -46.57 -33.43 53.35
CA GLN A 582 -46.81 -31.99 53.40
C GLN A 582 -45.51 -31.17 53.62
N PRO A 583 -45.42 -29.93 53.09
CA PRO A 583 -44.28 -29.06 53.32
C PRO A 583 -44.19 -28.65 54.80
N VAL A 584 -42.97 -28.59 55.34
CA VAL A 584 -42.74 -28.18 56.73
C VAL A 584 -42.43 -26.69 56.77
N LEU A 585 -43.17 -25.97 57.62
CA LEU A 585 -42.94 -24.55 57.91
C LEU A 585 -41.95 -24.43 59.08
N LEU A 586 -40.80 -23.80 58.82
CA LEU A 586 -39.76 -23.54 59.80
C LEU A 586 -39.65 -22.05 60.07
N ALA A 587 -39.84 -21.64 61.33
CA ALA A 587 -39.57 -20.27 61.74
C ALA A 587 -38.07 -20.11 62.04
N CYS A 588 -37.44 -19.09 61.46
CA CYS A 588 -36.06 -18.76 61.78
C CYS A 588 -35.97 -18.27 63.24
N PRO A 589 -35.11 -18.85 64.10
CA PRO A 589 -35.02 -18.45 65.51
C PRO A 589 -34.48 -17.02 65.69
N ARG A 590 -33.77 -16.49 64.68
CA ARG A 590 -33.16 -15.16 64.76
C ARG A 590 -34.07 -14.03 64.27
N CYS A 591 -34.83 -14.22 63.19
CA CYS A 591 -35.65 -13.15 62.59
C CYS A 591 -37.16 -13.47 62.53
N GLY A 592 -37.58 -14.66 62.95
CA GLY A 592 -38.98 -15.09 62.94
C GLY A 592 -39.57 -15.42 61.57
N GLU A 593 -38.81 -15.26 60.49
CA GLU A 593 -39.28 -15.51 59.12
C GLU A 593 -39.67 -16.99 58.92
N ARG A 594 -40.85 -17.22 58.34
CA ARG A 594 -41.40 -18.57 58.13
C ARG A 594 -40.98 -19.10 56.76
N ASN A 595 -40.04 -20.03 56.75
CA ASN A 595 -39.53 -20.66 55.54
C ASN A 595 -40.33 -21.94 55.28
N VAL A 596 -40.90 -22.06 54.08
CA VAL A 596 -41.64 -23.26 53.65
C VAL A 596 -40.66 -24.18 52.95
N LEU A 597 -40.39 -25.35 53.52
CA LEU A 597 -39.50 -26.34 52.92
C LEU A 597 -40.30 -27.50 52.31
N PRO A 598 -40.18 -27.75 50.99
CA PRO A 598 -40.74 -28.94 50.36
C PRO A 598 -39.87 -30.16 50.70
N VAL A 599 -40.41 -31.09 51.49
CA VAL A 599 -39.62 -32.22 52.04
C VAL A 599 -39.15 -33.23 50.98
N HIS A 600 -39.64 -33.13 49.74
CA HIS A 600 -39.21 -33.99 48.63
C HIS A 600 -37.81 -33.69 48.08
N PHE A 601 -37.19 -32.56 48.46
CA PHE A 601 -35.87 -32.19 47.92
C PHE A 601 -34.70 -33.01 48.49
N PHE A 602 -34.87 -33.70 49.63
CA PHE A 602 -33.79 -34.48 50.28
C PHE A 602 -34.34 -35.74 50.98
N PRO A 603 -34.69 -36.81 50.24
CA PRO A 603 -35.31 -38.01 50.81
C PRO A 603 -34.45 -38.68 51.90
N GLU A 604 -33.12 -38.63 51.76
CA GLU A 604 -32.16 -39.22 52.71
C GLU A 604 -31.63 -38.22 53.76
N GLY A 605 -32.08 -36.96 53.73
CA GLY A 605 -31.62 -35.87 54.59
C GLY A 605 -30.70 -34.88 53.87
N VAL A 606 -30.44 -33.71 54.47
CA VAL A 606 -29.53 -32.71 53.91
C VAL A 606 -28.10 -33.27 53.99
N PRO A 607 -27.39 -33.45 52.85
CA PRO A 607 -26.03 -33.99 52.87
C PRO A 607 -25.10 -33.06 53.64
N SER A 608 -24.10 -33.62 54.34
CA SER A 608 -23.15 -32.87 55.19
C SER A 608 -22.33 -31.82 54.44
N SER A 609 -22.37 -31.82 53.11
CA SER A 609 -21.72 -30.85 52.23
C SER A 609 -22.60 -29.63 51.87
N LYS A 610 -23.86 -29.56 52.33
CA LYS A 610 -24.76 -28.44 52.02
C LYS A 610 -25.39 -27.86 53.28
N GLU A 611 -25.37 -26.54 53.39
CA GLU A 611 -26.04 -25.78 54.45
C GLU A 611 -27.27 -25.05 53.93
N LEU A 612 -28.33 -25.02 54.73
CA LEU A 612 -29.53 -24.24 54.46
C LEU A 612 -29.45 -22.93 55.20
N PHE A 613 -29.84 -21.84 54.54
CA PHE A 613 -29.81 -20.48 55.11
C PHE A 613 -31.19 -19.85 55.09
N CYS A 614 -31.48 -19.00 56.07
CA CYS A 614 -32.68 -18.17 56.06
C CYS A 614 -32.58 -17.13 54.93
N ILE A 615 -33.60 -17.07 54.07
CA ILE A 615 -33.63 -16.15 52.92
C ILE A 615 -33.54 -14.68 53.34
N ARG A 616 -34.04 -14.36 54.54
CA ARG A 616 -34.10 -12.97 55.03
C ARG A 616 -32.85 -12.52 55.77
N CYS A 617 -32.29 -13.35 56.66
CA CYS A 617 -31.17 -12.94 57.53
C CYS A 617 -29.88 -13.76 57.34
N GLY A 618 -29.89 -14.81 56.52
CA GLY A 618 -28.73 -15.65 56.25
C GLY A 618 -28.36 -16.63 57.38
N GLU A 619 -29.19 -16.79 58.41
CA GLU A 619 -28.93 -17.73 59.52
C GLU A 619 -28.97 -19.20 59.06
N ILE A 620 -28.06 -20.04 59.56
CA ILE A 620 -27.99 -21.46 59.18
C ILE A 620 -29.14 -22.25 59.84
N LEU A 621 -30.00 -22.88 59.02
CA LEU A 621 -31.19 -23.61 59.45
C LEU A 621 -31.02 -25.14 59.45
N THR A 622 -29.85 -25.64 59.02
CA THR A 622 -29.60 -27.09 58.82
C THR A 622 -29.79 -27.92 60.09
N ALA A 623 -29.42 -27.39 61.26
CA ALA A 623 -29.56 -28.08 62.54
C ALA A 623 -31.03 -28.25 62.97
N LEU A 624 -31.88 -27.25 62.70
CA LEU A 624 -33.32 -27.27 62.99
C LEU A 624 -34.05 -28.34 62.19
N VAL A 625 -33.65 -28.56 60.93
CA VAL A 625 -34.24 -29.59 60.07
C VAL A 625 -33.93 -31.00 60.57
N ARG A 626 -32.73 -31.26 61.13
CA ARG A 626 -32.39 -32.57 61.72
C ARG A 626 -33.22 -32.89 62.96
N ALA A 627 -33.45 -31.92 63.85
CA ALA A 627 -34.21 -32.10 65.08
C ALA A 627 -35.69 -32.43 64.83
N VAL A 628 -36.30 -31.83 63.81
CA VAL A 628 -37.71 -32.10 63.42
C VAL A 628 -37.90 -33.54 62.92
N ARG A 629 -36.87 -34.18 62.35
CA ARG A 629 -36.97 -35.55 61.79
C ARG A 629 -36.74 -36.66 62.83
N THR A 630 -35.94 -36.43 63.87
CA THR A 630 -35.62 -37.46 64.90
C THR A 630 -36.65 -37.54 66.03
N GLY A 631 -37.68 -36.68 66.03
CA GLY A 631 -38.71 -36.66 67.09
C GLY A 631 -38.20 -36.21 68.46
N VAL A 632 -36.95 -35.75 68.55
CA VAL A 632 -36.36 -35.25 69.80
C VAL A 632 -36.80 -33.80 69.97
N LYS A 633 -37.56 -33.52 71.04
CA LYS A 633 -37.88 -32.15 71.45
C LYS A 633 -36.56 -31.39 71.68
N SER A 634 -36.44 -30.21 71.07
CA SER A 634 -35.36 -29.26 71.37
C SER A 634 -35.26 -29.05 72.88
N PRO A 635 -34.07 -29.17 73.50
CA PRO A 635 -33.89 -28.75 74.87
C PRO A 635 -33.85 -27.21 74.90
N ASP A 636 -34.75 -26.67 75.70
CA ASP A 636 -34.88 -25.32 76.24
C ASP A 636 -35.15 -24.09 75.32
N ARG A 637 -36.27 -23.46 75.72
CA ARG A 637 -36.65 -22.02 75.77
C ARG A 637 -36.11 -21.05 74.74
#